data_AF-A0AAD9SAH4-F1
#
_entry.id   AF-A0AAD9SAH4-F1
#
_cell.length_a   1.000
_cell.length_b   1.000
_cell.length_c   1.000
_cell.angle_alpha   90.00
_cell.angle_beta   90.00
_cell.angle_gamma   90.00
#
_symmetry.space_group_name_H-M   'P 1'
#
loop_
_entity.id
_entity.type
_entity.pdbx_description
1 polymer ?
#
loop_
_entity_poly.entity_id
_entity_poly.type
_entity_poly.pdbx_seq_one_letter_code
_entity_poly.pdbx_strand_id
1 'polypeptide(L)'
;MGRRPNSVVDEVINDEVNKLNENESTISKDEPIEVGMKSESKDLYREDYRQPWEEWAPDDIGINSKSTPESAKFALIVRREKRNGDTEEPVLALHSISVQSPLIKELLGPVFAGYRGINTNLKKLEFHAPFHEFFYRWEGFIKAEPRWDEGNDIARKHYKLLFNIISPEITAHIEQRNDLIKNGVISFDYVWTLFEPGTEIYSRVDDQDRLFLLDGGKYQKLPNGALIYNLSCRYIDTDGEIFGYTTTSLAIGQFENLKPVFELNVLPSHLQPNMGEIRARLEERGQRFQALKGIHYKQYSGVYNLRKAPIGASRRQFVEDGRIIIDCNSFMRYNGDSSSQLLPLNNPDQGSVHLDASGPTFGFGDADSDSDSDLLVPPAIQFLRRLANRANRKFVASGKNSEATSLCKEHLAFCTPLLKGFCLKAKTWVYFYIDSVKEIIWNKDSFNQLVLPQDYKQIVLAFVHAQLSHRDDFDDVIKGKGRGIIMLLSGEPGTGKTLTSESVAEEMKRPLYSMSAGELGNDADDMERSLQRVLELSTKWGAVLLIDECDVFLERRSLHDLHRNKLVSVFLRLLEYYQGVMFLTTNRVDDFDPAFESRIHLTINYPKLDHQSRLHIWKTFVTRGAGDRSSIAAEDLAELAKEDLNGRQIKNVVKTARLLASRDGAPLGLEHVETVLRVKHGGPARISSWMKTTG
;
A
#
# COMPACT_ATOMS: atom_id res chain seq x y z
N MET A 1 -79.97 8.52 -29.34
CA MET A 1 -80.85 8.37 -28.15
C MET A 1 -81.50 7.01 -28.22
N GLY A 2 -81.37 6.17 -27.19
CA GLY A 2 -82.06 4.88 -27.10
C GLY A 2 -81.34 3.89 -26.20
N ARG A 3 -81.94 3.58 -25.04
CA ARG A 3 -81.45 2.71 -23.96
C ARG A 3 -81.65 1.21 -24.28
N ARG A 4 -80.90 0.37 -23.55
CA ARG A 4 -80.98 -1.11 -23.44
C ARG A 4 -82.40 -1.63 -23.09
N PRO A 5 -82.65 -2.95 -23.20
CA PRO A 5 -82.47 -3.82 -22.02
C PRO A 5 -81.94 -5.26 -22.28
N ASN A 6 -81.63 -5.92 -21.16
CA ASN A 6 -80.94 -7.21 -20.93
C ASN A 6 -81.62 -8.47 -21.51
N SER A 7 -80.79 -9.48 -21.80
CA SER A 7 -81.16 -10.88 -22.03
C SER A 7 -80.90 -11.73 -20.78
N VAL A 8 -81.93 -12.45 -20.33
CA VAL A 8 -81.85 -13.66 -19.51
C VAL A 8 -82.65 -14.70 -20.26
N VAL A 9 -81.98 -15.69 -20.84
CA VAL A 9 -82.50 -17.06 -21.01
C VAL A 9 -81.29 -17.98 -20.98
N ASP A 10 -80.96 -18.43 -19.78
CA ASP A 10 -80.20 -19.65 -19.55
C ASP A 10 -81.17 -20.84 -19.54
N GLU A 11 -80.59 -22.01 -19.77
CA GLU A 11 -81.12 -23.37 -19.57
C GLU A 11 -81.68 -24.09 -20.80
N VAL A 12 -81.12 -25.30 -20.98
CA VAL A 12 -81.52 -26.39 -21.88
C VAL A 12 -80.94 -26.39 -23.31
N ILE A 13 -79.61 -26.42 -23.42
CA ILE A 13 -78.90 -27.21 -24.45
C ILE A 13 -77.60 -27.74 -23.84
N ASN A 14 -77.68 -28.75 -22.97
CA ASN A 14 -76.49 -29.32 -22.32
C ASN A 14 -76.49 -30.85 -22.27
N ASP A 15 -77.03 -31.53 -23.30
CA ASP A 15 -77.02 -33.00 -23.34
C ASP A 15 -76.71 -33.65 -24.72
N GLU A 16 -76.36 -32.89 -25.77
CA GLU A 16 -76.04 -33.47 -27.09
C GLU A 16 -74.58 -33.30 -27.58
N VAL A 17 -73.66 -32.77 -26.78
CA VAL A 17 -72.23 -32.63 -27.18
C VAL A 17 -71.30 -33.68 -26.53
N ASN A 18 -71.80 -34.51 -25.61
CA ASN A 18 -70.97 -35.44 -24.83
C ASN A 18 -70.76 -36.85 -25.43
N LYS A 19 -70.87 -37.03 -26.76
CA LYS A 19 -70.60 -38.34 -27.40
C LYS A 19 -69.69 -38.34 -28.64
N LEU A 20 -68.88 -37.30 -28.85
CA LEU A 20 -67.91 -37.29 -29.97
C LEU A 20 -66.45 -36.98 -29.58
N ASN A 21 -66.10 -36.97 -28.29
CA ASN A 21 -64.71 -36.78 -27.82
C ASN A 21 -64.17 -38.00 -27.05
N GLU A 22 -64.44 -39.21 -27.55
CA GLU A 22 -63.66 -40.41 -27.21
C GLU A 22 -62.89 -40.85 -28.45
N ASN A 23 -61.75 -40.21 -28.72
CA ASN A 23 -60.58 -40.78 -29.42
C ASN A 23 -59.55 -39.68 -29.68
N GLU A 24 -58.86 -39.23 -28.63
CA GLU A 24 -57.49 -38.72 -28.72
C GLU A 24 -56.93 -38.61 -27.29
N SER A 25 -56.63 -39.77 -26.71
CA SER A 25 -55.76 -39.88 -25.55
C SER A 25 -54.67 -40.89 -25.85
N THR A 26 -53.48 -40.39 -26.20
CA THR A 26 -52.18 -41.05 -25.99
C THR A 26 -51.06 -40.07 -26.32
N ILE A 27 -50.81 -39.11 -25.41
CA ILE A 27 -49.47 -38.52 -25.28
C ILE A 27 -49.09 -38.66 -23.81
N SER A 28 -48.15 -39.57 -23.58
CA SER A 28 -47.52 -39.86 -22.30
C SER A 28 -46.84 -38.61 -21.73
N LYS A 29 -47.32 -38.16 -20.57
CA LYS A 29 -46.53 -37.36 -19.63
C LYS A 29 -45.58 -38.31 -18.88
N ASP A 30 -44.37 -37.84 -18.62
CA ASP A 30 -43.27 -38.50 -17.88
C ASP A 30 -42.22 -39.27 -18.72
N GLU A 31 -41.56 -38.56 -19.65
CA GLU A 31 -40.17 -38.87 -20.02
C GLU A 31 -39.22 -37.88 -19.31
N PRO A 32 -38.09 -38.35 -18.72
CA PRO A 32 -37.09 -37.46 -18.13
C PRO A 32 -36.50 -36.54 -19.21
N ILE A 33 -36.50 -35.22 -18.94
CA ILE A 33 -35.95 -34.24 -19.87
C ILE A 33 -34.42 -34.43 -19.95
N GLU A 34 -33.92 -35.03 -21.03
CA GLU A 34 -32.48 -35.11 -21.31
C GLU A 34 -31.93 -33.73 -21.68
N VAL A 35 -31.31 -33.07 -20.69
CA VAL A 35 -30.80 -31.71 -20.81
C VAL A 35 -29.66 -31.64 -21.84
N GLY A 36 -29.80 -30.78 -22.86
CA GLY A 36 -28.75 -30.45 -23.80
C GLY A 36 -28.38 -31.54 -24.84
N MET A 37 -29.26 -32.52 -25.06
CA MET A 37 -29.04 -33.62 -26.02
C MET A 37 -29.67 -33.39 -27.40
N LYS A 38 -30.54 -32.37 -27.57
CA LYS A 38 -31.05 -31.99 -28.89
C LYS A 38 -29.97 -31.20 -29.65
N SER A 39 -29.61 -31.65 -30.84
CA SER A 39 -28.55 -31.08 -31.69
C SER A 39 -28.94 -29.78 -32.41
N GLU A 40 -29.68 -28.91 -31.73
CA GLU A 40 -30.18 -27.62 -32.22
C GLU A 40 -29.81 -26.52 -31.20
N SER A 41 -29.66 -25.29 -31.69
CA SER A 41 -29.53 -24.09 -30.85
C SER A 41 -30.89 -23.40 -30.71
N LYS A 42 -31.15 -22.81 -29.54
CA LYS A 42 -32.30 -21.92 -29.34
C LYS A 42 -31.85 -20.47 -29.31
N ASP A 43 -32.33 -19.66 -30.25
CA ASP A 43 -32.07 -18.22 -30.32
C ASP A 43 -33.06 -17.43 -29.46
N LEU A 44 -32.54 -16.55 -28.62
CA LEU A 44 -33.27 -15.59 -27.80
C LEU A 44 -32.86 -14.16 -28.16
N TYR A 45 -33.81 -13.25 -28.15
CA TYR A 45 -33.66 -11.86 -28.59
C TYR A 45 -34.05 -10.86 -27.50
N ARG A 46 -33.48 -9.66 -27.51
CA ARG A 46 -34.00 -8.48 -26.78
C ARG A 46 -33.66 -7.18 -27.53
N GLU A 47 -34.51 -6.17 -27.43
CA GLU A 47 -34.23 -4.86 -28.05
C GLU A 47 -33.34 -3.96 -27.18
N ASP A 48 -33.50 -4.03 -25.85
CA ASP A 48 -32.78 -3.19 -24.88
C ASP A 48 -32.38 -4.01 -23.64
N TYR A 49 -31.31 -3.60 -22.95
CA TYR A 49 -30.79 -4.28 -21.75
C TYR A 49 -31.80 -4.32 -20.60
N ARG A 50 -32.79 -3.43 -20.62
CA ARG A 50 -33.89 -3.34 -19.65
C ARG A 50 -35.03 -4.30 -19.94
N GLN A 51 -35.09 -4.87 -21.14
CA GLN A 51 -36.15 -5.79 -21.55
C GLN A 51 -35.78 -7.25 -21.23
N PRO A 52 -36.79 -8.11 -20.96
CA PRO A 52 -36.57 -9.54 -20.84
C PRO A 52 -36.16 -10.12 -22.20
N TRP A 53 -35.49 -11.27 -22.18
CA TRP A 53 -35.23 -12.03 -23.40
C TRP A 53 -36.56 -12.58 -23.97
N GLU A 54 -36.66 -12.71 -25.27
CA GLU A 54 -37.82 -13.21 -26.00
C GLU A 54 -37.40 -14.31 -26.98
N GLU A 55 -38.30 -15.23 -27.31
CA GLU A 55 -38.02 -16.28 -28.29
C GLU A 55 -38.06 -15.68 -29.70
N TRP A 56 -37.06 -16.00 -30.52
CA TRP A 56 -37.05 -15.55 -31.91
C TRP A 56 -38.02 -16.40 -32.74
N ALA A 57 -39.20 -15.85 -33.04
CA ALA A 57 -40.14 -16.39 -34.03
C ALA A 57 -40.26 -15.38 -35.20
N PRO A 58 -40.20 -15.82 -36.47
CA PRO A 58 -40.36 -14.93 -37.62
C PRO A 58 -41.67 -14.13 -37.65
N ASP A 59 -42.70 -14.57 -36.91
CA ASP A 59 -44.05 -13.98 -36.97
C ASP A 59 -44.70 -13.61 -35.60
N ASP A 60 -44.00 -13.70 -34.45
CA ASP A 60 -44.58 -13.27 -33.17
C ASP A 60 -43.52 -12.71 -32.20
N ILE A 61 -43.59 -11.41 -31.94
CA ILE A 61 -42.84 -10.74 -30.85
C ILE A 61 -43.72 -10.78 -29.60
N GLY A 62 -43.20 -11.38 -28.53
CA GLY A 62 -43.73 -11.20 -27.18
C GLY A 62 -44.27 -12.46 -26.49
N ILE A 63 -43.37 -13.28 -25.93
CA ILE A 63 -43.66 -14.04 -24.70
C ILE A 63 -42.41 -14.02 -23.80
N ASN A 64 -42.59 -13.50 -22.58
CA ASN A 64 -41.61 -13.45 -21.49
C ASN A 64 -40.80 -14.76 -21.35
N SER A 65 -39.50 -14.75 -21.66
CA SER A 65 -38.64 -15.91 -21.43
C SER A 65 -38.15 -15.99 -19.96
N LYS A 66 -39.02 -16.50 -19.09
CA LYS A 66 -38.53 -17.26 -17.93
C LYS A 66 -38.16 -18.64 -18.45
N SER A 67 -36.86 -18.91 -18.62
CA SER A 67 -36.23 -20.25 -18.71
C SER A 67 -37.25 -21.41 -18.69
N THR A 68 -37.90 -21.68 -19.82
CA THR A 68 -38.92 -22.72 -19.89
C THR A 68 -38.23 -24.09 -19.76
N PRO A 69 -38.82 -25.09 -19.08
CA PRO A 69 -38.27 -26.46 -19.00
C PRO A 69 -37.97 -27.08 -20.38
N GLU A 70 -38.64 -26.59 -21.43
CA GLU A 70 -38.46 -27.01 -22.83
C GLU A 70 -37.17 -26.47 -23.46
N SER A 71 -36.72 -25.27 -23.05
CA SER A 71 -35.46 -24.69 -23.54
C SER A 71 -34.21 -25.42 -23.04
N ALA A 72 -34.34 -26.23 -21.97
CA ALA A 72 -33.25 -27.04 -21.42
C ALA A 72 -32.87 -28.25 -22.30
N LYS A 73 -33.70 -28.61 -23.29
CA LYS A 73 -33.47 -29.74 -24.20
C LYS A 73 -32.40 -29.45 -25.26
N PHE A 74 -32.17 -28.17 -25.58
CA PHE A 74 -31.27 -27.72 -26.66
C PHE A 74 -29.81 -27.74 -26.23
N ALA A 75 -28.90 -28.12 -27.13
CA ALA A 75 -27.47 -28.18 -26.83
C ALA A 75 -26.89 -26.80 -26.44
N LEU A 76 -27.38 -25.73 -27.09
CA LEU A 76 -26.93 -24.35 -26.92
C LEU A 76 -28.12 -23.38 -26.83
N ILE A 77 -28.01 -22.38 -25.97
CA ILE A 77 -28.88 -21.20 -26.00
C ILE A 77 -28.04 -20.02 -26.49
N VAL A 78 -28.47 -19.42 -27.59
CA VAL A 78 -27.82 -18.28 -28.22
C VAL A 78 -28.64 -17.03 -27.92
N ARG A 79 -27.98 -15.98 -27.44
CA ARG A 79 -28.64 -14.71 -27.10
C ARG A 79 -28.12 -13.61 -28.03
N ARG A 80 -29.03 -12.90 -28.69
CA ARG A 80 -28.75 -11.79 -29.62
C ARG A 80 -29.40 -10.51 -29.13
N GLU A 81 -28.66 -9.41 -29.19
CA GLU A 81 -29.12 -8.09 -28.76
C GLU A 81 -29.02 -7.10 -29.93
N LYS A 82 -30.02 -6.24 -30.04
CA LYS A 82 -30.03 -5.18 -31.05
C LYS A 82 -28.93 -4.16 -30.72
N ARG A 83 -27.97 -4.00 -31.62
CA ARG A 83 -26.92 -2.98 -31.49
C ARG A 83 -27.15 -1.92 -32.56
N ASN A 84 -27.34 -0.67 -32.14
CA ASN A 84 -27.36 0.46 -33.05
C ASN A 84 -25.92 0.66 -33.55
N GLY A 85 -25.66 0.32 -34.81
CA GLY A 85 -24.38 0.58 -35.47
C GLY A 85 -24.26 2.04 -35.94
N ASP A 86 -23.16 2.36 -36.62
CA ASP A 86 -22.96 3.66 -37.29
C ASP A 86 -23.84 3.84 -38.55
N THR A 87 -24.40 2.74 -39.08
CA THR A 87 -25.40 2.74 -40.15
C THR A 87 -26.81 2.80 -39.55
N GLU A 88 -27.74 3.51 -40.22
CA GLU A 88 -29.14 3.71 -39.79
C GLU A 88 -29.96 2.40 -39.61
N GLU A 89 -29.40 1.25 -39.96
CA GLU A 89 -30.02 -0.06 -39.78
C GLU A 89 -29.47 -0.79 -38.54
N PRO A 90 -30.32 -1.15 -37.56
CA PRO A 90 -29.90 -1.87 -36.37
C PRO A 90 -29.56 -3.33 -36.69
N VAL A 91 -28.36 -3.77 -36.31
CA VAL A 91 -27.89 -5.14 -36.55
C VAL A 91 -28.08 -5.98 -35.29
N LEU A 92 -28.56 -7.22 -35.47
CA LEU A 92 -28.66 -8.23 -34.41
C LEU A 92 -27.26 -8.78 -34.09
N ALA A 93 -26.62 -8.25 -33.07
CA ALA A 93 -25.31 -8.69 -32.63
C ALA A 93 -25.44 -9.88 -31.65
N LEU A 94 -24.51 -10.83 -31.74
CA LEU A 94 -24.39 -11.90 -30.77
C LEU A 94 -24.00 -11.32 -29.40
N HIS A 95 -24.75 -11.64 -28.34
CA HIS A 95 -24.51 -11.15 -26.98
C HIS A 95 -23.89 -12.22 -26.09
N SER A 96 -24.49 -13.41 -26.01
CA SER A 96 -23.96 -14.52 -25.20
C SER A 96 -24.39 -15.90 -25.67
N ILE A 97 -23.63 -16.92 -25.29
CA ILE A 97 -23.91 -18.33 -25.57
C ILE A 97 -23.92 -19.08 -24.24
N SER A 98 -25.01 -19.77 -23.93
CA SER A 98 -25.07 -20.69 -22.81
C SER A 98 -24.95 -22.13 -23.29
N VAL A 99 -23.94 -22.82 -22.80
CA VAL A 99 -23.66 -24.22 -23.13
C VAL A 99 -24.40 -25.13 -22.15
N GLN A 100 -25.38 -25.89 -22.67
CA GLN A 100 -26.16 -26.84 -21.88
C GLN A 100 -25.71 -28.29 -22.11
N SER A 101 -25.21 -28.59 -23.31
CA SER A 101 -24.78 -29.94 -23.67
C SER A 101 -23.62 -30.45 -22.79
N PRO A 102 -23.77 -31.61 -22.11
CA PRO A 102 -22.70 -32.23 -21.33
C PRO A 102 -21.48 -32.60 -22.19
N LEU A 103 -21.71 -33.06 -23.43
CA LEU A 103 -20.66 -33.45 -24.37
C LEU A 103 -19.77 -32.26 -24.75
N ILE A 104 -20.36 -31.08 -24.95
CA ILE A 104 -19.59 -29.85 -25.21
C ILE A 104 -18.79 -29.46 -23.97
N LYS A 105 -19.37 -29.56 -22.76
CA LYS A 105 -18.67 -29.21 -21.51
C LYS A 105 -17.45 -30.09 -21.26
N GLU A 106 -17.57 -31.39 -21.56
CA GLU A 106 -16.45 -32.33 -21.48
C GLU A 106 -15.36 -31.98 -22.51
N LEU A 107 -15.73 -31.68 -23.75
CA LEU A 107 -14.79 -31.24 -24.80
C LEU A 107 -14.08 -29.92 -24.45
N LEU A 108 -14.79 -28.97 -23.83
CA LEU A 108 -14.24 -27.68 -23.45
C LEU A 108 -13.32 -27.76 -22.21
N GLY A 109 -13.41 -28.83 -21.42
CA GLY A 109 -12.60 -29.01 -20.20
C GLY A 109 -11.09 -28.94 -20.48
N PRO A 110 -10.55 -29.77 -21.40
CA PRO A 110 -9.15 -29.68 -21.81
C PRO A 110 -8.78 -28.37 -22.52
N VAL A 111 -9.69 -27.77 -23.30
CA VAL A 111 -9.44 -26.53 -24.06
C VAL A 111 -9.20 -25.34 -23.13
N PHE A 112 -9.99 -25.25 -22.06
CA PHE A 112 -9.90 -24.18 -21.06
C PHE A 112 -9.18 -24.62 -19.78
N ALA A 113 -8.41 -25.70 -19.82
CA ALA A 113 -7.62 -26.14 -18.69
C ALA A 113 -6.62 -25.04 -18.28
N GLY A 114 -6.70 -24.60 -17.02
CA GLY A 114 -5.88 -23.50 -16.49
C GLY A 114 -6.33 -22.09 -16.89
N TYR A 115 -7.44 -21.93 -17.63
CA TYR A 115 -8.01 -20.62 -17.91
C TYR A 115 -8.81 -20.13 -16.70
N ARG A 116 -8.42 -18.97 -16.17
CA ARG A 116 -9.00 -18.47 -14.92
C ARG A 116 -10.43 -17.97 -15.12
N GLY A 117 -11.32 -18.34 -14.19
CA GLY A 117 -12.72 -17.91 -14.20
C GLY A 117 -13.67 -18.79 -15.02
N ILE A 118 -13.14 -19.82 -15.71
CA ILE A 118 -13.96 -20.84 -16.39
C ILE A 118 -13.93 -22.12 -15.58
N ASN A 119 -15.12 -22.65 -15.30
CA ASN A 119 -15.27 -24.03 -14.83
C ASN A 119 -16.34 -24.71 -15.67
N THR A 120 -15.90 -25.64 -16.52
CA THR A 120 -16.78 -26.33 -17.47
C THR A 120 -17.76 -27.29 -16.81
N ASN A 121 -17.52 -27.69 -15.55
CA ASN A 121 -18.41 -28.55 -14.77
C ASN A 121 -19.65 -27.82 -14.22
N LEU A 122 -19.74 -26.49 -14.39
CA LEU A 122 -20.88 -25.73 -13.91
C LEU A 122 -22.17 -26.11 -14.64
N LYS A 123 -23.29 -26.11 -13.90
CA LYS A 123 -24.62 -26.34 -14.48
C LYS A 123 -24.94 -25.29 -15.55
N LYS A 124 -24.61 -24.02 -15.28
CA LYS A 124 -24.72 -22.90 -16.21
C LYS A 124 -23.34 -22.46 -16.65
N LEU A 125 -22.94 -22.81 -17.87
CA LEU A 125 -21.74 -22.29 -18.53
C LEU A 125 -22.21 -21.25 -19.56
N GLU A 126 -21.75 -20.01 -19.44
CA GLU A 126 -22.15 -18.89 -20.31
C GLU A 126 -20.91 -18.11 -20.73
N PHE A 127 -20.84 -17.78 -22.02
CA PHE A 127 -19.79 -16.98 -22.62
C PHE A 127 -20.39 -15.72 -23.24
N HIS A 128 -19.69 -14.60 -23.18
CA HIS A 128 -20.18 -13.30 -23.64
C HIS A 128 -19.36 -12.79 -24.82
N ALA A 129 -20.01 -12.11 -25.77
CA ALA A 129 -19.33 -11.46 -26.88
C ALA A 129 -18.35 -10.38 -26.35
N PRO A 130 -17.15 -10.24 -26.95
CA PRO A 130 -16.67 -10.84 -28.20
C PRO A 130 -16.00 -12.22 -28.04
N PHE A 131 -16.33 -12.99 -26.99
CA PHE A 131 -15.84 -14.35 -26.74
C PHE A 131 -14.31 -14.41 -26.58
N HIS A 132 -13.79 -13.52 -25.73
CA HIS A 132 -12.36 -13.38 -25.44
C HIS A 132 -11.69 -14.73 -25.13
N GLU A 133 -12.37 -15.61 -24.41
CA GLU A 133 -11.82 -16.88 -23.95
C GLU A 133 -11.54 -17.81 -25.14
N PHE A 134 -12.46 -17.90 -26.08
CA PHE A 134 -12.28 -18.65 -27.31
C PHE A 134 -11.24 -18.01 -28.24
N PHE A 135 -11.11 -16.68 -28.24
CA PHE A 135 -10.08 -16.00 -29.03
C PHE A 135 -8.67 -16.44 -28.59
N TYR A 136 -8.40 -16.49 -27.28
CA TYR A 136 -7.09 -16.91 -26.77
C TYR A 136 -6.83 -18.41 -26.95
N ARG A 137 -7.87 -19.24 -26.85
CA ARG A 137 -7.77 -20.71 -26.96
C ARG A 137 -8.22 -21.27 -28.30
N TRP A 138 -8.26 -20.44 -29.35
CA TRP A 138 -8.83 -20.81 -30.65
C TRP A 138 -8.15 -22.02 -31.28
N GLU A 139 -6.82 -22.08 -31.27
CA GLU A 139 -6.09 -23.25 -31.79
C GLU A 139 -6.38 -24.52 -31.00
N GLY A 140 -6.50 -24.41 -29.67
CA GLY A 140 -6.84 -25.54 -28.81
C GLY A 140 -8.27 -26.02 -29.06
N PHE A 141 -9.19 -25.09 -29.29
CA PHE A 141 -10.58 -25.37 -29.65
C PHE A 141 -10.68 -26.11 -30.98
N ILE A 142 -9.96 -25.65 -32.03
CA ILE A 142 -9.92 -26.32 -33.33
C ILE A 142 -9.35 -27.75 -33.20
N LYS A 143 -8.26 -27.93 -32.45
CA LYS A 143 -7.63 -29.24 -32.24
C LYS A 143 -8.50 -30.21 -31.44
N ALA A 144 -9.48 -29.70 -30.68
CA ALA A 144 -10.40 -30.49 -29.89
C ALA A 144 -11.58 -31.07 -30.69
N GLU A 145 -11.60 -30.94 -32.02
CA GLU A 145 -12.63 -31.58 -32.86
C GLU A 145 -12.65 -33.11 -32.59
N PRO A 146 -13.82 -33.69 -32.26
CA PRO A 146 -13.96 -35.13 -32.03
C PRO A 146 -13.53 -35.96 -33.26
N ARG A 147 -12.72 -37.00 -33.03
CA ARG A 147 -12.29 -37.95 -34.08
C ARG A 147 -13.46 -38.77 -34.64
N TRP A 148 -13.27 -39.30 -35.85
CA TRP A 148 -14.27 -40.05 -36.62
C TRP A 148 -14.45 -41.49 -36.10
N ASP A 149 -14.84 -41.64 -34.84
CA ASP A 149 -15.15 -42.93 -34.24
C ASP A 149 -16.67 -43.10 -34.12
N GLU A 150 -17.19 -44.31 -34.36
CA GLU A 150 -18.64 -44.63 -34.50
C GLU A 150 -19.51 -44.30 -33.25
N GLY A 151 -18.91 -43.86 -32.14
CA GLY A 151 -19.61 -43.46 -30.91
C GLY A 151 -19.79 -41.96 -30.66
N ASN A 152 -19.18 -41.06 -31.47
CA ASN A 152 -19.11 -39.62 -31.18
C ASN A 152 -19.90 -38.71 -32.15
N ASP A 153 -20.82 -39.26 -32.96
CA ASP A 153 -21.54 -38.50 -33.99
C ASP A 153 -22.37 -37.33 -33.41
N ILE A 154 -23.00 -37.53 -32.24
CA ILE A 154 -23.77 -36.48 -31.55
C ILE A 154 -22.84 -35.37 -31.01
N ALA A 155 -21.73 -35.75 -30.38
CA ALA A 155 -20.73 -34.80 -29.87
C ALA A 155 -20.16 -33.95 -31.01
N ARG A 156 -19.94 -34.54 -32.19
CA ARG A 156 -19.47 -33.82 -33.38
C ARG A 156 -20.51 -32.86 -33.93
N LYS A 157 -21.79 -33.26 -33.98
CA LYS A 157 -22.90 -32.36 -34.39
C LYS A 157 -22.99 -31.16 -33.44
N HIS A 158 -22.88 -31.40 -32.13
CA HIS A 158 -22.90 -30.36 -31.10
C HIS A 158 -21.67 -29.43 -31.19
N TYR A 159 -20.47 -29.99 -31.43
CA TYR A 159 -19.26 -29.21 -31.68
C TYR A 159 -19.39 -28.34 -32.93
N LYS A 160 -19.84 -28.90 -34.05
CA LYS A 160 -20.05 -28.15 -35.30
C LYS A 160 -21.06 -27.02 -35.13
N LEU A 161 -22.12 -27.23 -34.35
CA LEU A 161 -23.08 -26.18 -34.02
C LEU A 161 -22.40 -25.02 -33.28
N LEU A 162 -21.63 -25.31 -32.23
CA LEU A 162 -20.88 -24.29 -31.48
C LEU A 162 -19.84 -23.59 -32.36
N PHE A 163 -19.10 -24.35 -33.17
CA PHE A 163 -18.08 -23.86 -34.08
C PHE A 163 -18.68 -22.90 -35.11
N ASN A 164 -19.81 -23.25 -35.74
CA ASN A 164 -20.46 -22.41 -36.73
C ASN A 164 -20.98 -21.07 -36.15
N ILE A 165 -21.35 -21.05 -34.86
CA ILE A 165 -21.80 -19.83 -34.19
C ILE A 165 -20.61 -18.93 -33.82
N ILE A 166 -19.51 -19.51 -33.32
CA ILE A 166 -18.37 -18.75 -32.79
C ILE A 166 -17.36 -18.37 -33.88
N SER A 167 -17.15 -19.22 -34.88
CA SER A 167 -16.12 -19.03 -35.92
C SER A 167 -16.25 -17.69 -36.66
N PRO A 168 -17.44 -17.25 -37.11
CA PRO A 168 -17.55 -15.97 -37.84
C PRO A 168 -17.14 -14.76 -36.99
N GLU A 169 -17.46 -14.76 -35.70
CA GLU A 169 -17.15 -13.67 -34.77
C GLU A 169 -15.65 -13.60 -34.47
N ILE A 170 -15.02 -14.75 -34.25
CA ILE A 170 -13.62 -14.79 -33.82
C ILE A 170 -12.63 -14.69 -34.99
N THR A 171 -12.95 -15.29 -36.14
CA THR A 171 -12.01 -15.34 -37.27
C THR A 171 -11.69 -13.94 -37.78
N ALA A 172 -12.70 -13.06 -37.88
CA ALA A 172 -12.51 -11.67 -38.27
C ALA A 172 -11.56 -10.93 -37.31
N HIS A 173 -11.72 -11.14 -36.00
CA HIS A 173 -10.85 -10.54 -35.01
C HIS A 173 -9.41 -11.10 -35.05
N ILE A 174 -9.25 -12.41 -35.29
CA ILE A 174 -7.92 -13.05 -35.39
C ILE A 174 -7.17 -12.54 -36.62
N GLU A 175 -7.83 -12.47 -37.78
CA GLU A 175 -7.23 -11.97 -39.02
C GLU A 175 -6.77 -10.52 -38.87
N GLN A 176 -7.64 -9.65 -38.36
CA GLN A 176 -7.31 -8.25 -38.13
C GLN A 176 -6.18 -8.08 -37.11
N ARG A 177 -6.21 -8.84 -36.02
CA ARG A 177 -5.14 -8.84 -35.01
C ARG A 177 -3.80 -9.30 -35.58
N ASN A 178 -3.79 -10.34 -36.40
CA ASN A 178 -2.57 -10.85 -37.01
C ASN A 178 -1.98 -9.86 -38.01
N ASP A 179 -2.81 -9.16 -38.78
CA ASP A 179 -2.37 -8.09 -39.68
C ASP A 179 -1.77 -6.89 -38.91
N LEU A 180 -2.44 -6.46 -37.84
CA LEU A 180 -1.96 -5.38 -36.97
C LEU A 180 -0.59 -5.71 -36.34
N ILE A 181 -0.47 -6.89 -35.72
CA ILE A 181 0.78 -7.34 -35.08
C ILE A 181 1.91 -7.51 -36.10
N LYS A 182 1.61 -8.03 -37.30
CA LYS A 182 2.60 -8.18 -38.37
C LYS A 182 3.21 -6.84 -38.79
N ASN A 183 2.44 -5.76 -38.72
CA ASN A 183 2.89 -4.40 -39.01
C ASN A 183 3.41 -3.66 -37.75
N GLY A 184 3.44 -4.31 -36.57
CA GLY A 184 3.95 -3.73 -35.32
C GLY A 184 3.06 -2.64 -34.70
N VAL A 185 1.81 -2.52 -35.15
CA VAL A 185 0.86 -1.48 -34.72
C VAL A 185 -0.41 -2.10 -34.14
N ILE A 186 -1.21 -1.32 -33.43
CA ILE A 186 -2.51 -1.74 -32.90
C ILE A 186 -3.50 -0.57 -32.86
N SER A 187 -4.79 -0.85 -33.03
CA SER A 187 -5.88 0.09 -32.79
C SER A 187 -6.47 -0.10 -31.39
N PHE A 188 -7.10 0.94 -30.85
CA PHE A 188 -7.66 0.90 -29.49
C PHE A 188 -8.68 -0.23 -29.29
N ASP A 189 -9.51 -0.51 -30.30
CA ASP A 189 -10.56 -1.55 -30.25
C ASP A 189 -10.00 -2.97 -30.19
N TYR A 190 -8.73 -3.15 -30.58
CA TYR A 190 -8.05 -4.44 -30.59
C TYR A 190 -7.05 -4.61 -29.44
N VAL A 191 -6.87 -3.60 -28.57
CA VAL A 191 -5.95 -3.65 -27.43
C VAL A 191 -6.19 -4.89 -26.56
N TRP A 192 -7.45 -5.26 -26.32
CA TRP A 192 -7.77 -6.44 -25.52
C TRP A 192 -7.09 -7.71 -26.02
N THR A 193 -6.90 -7.87 -27.34
CA THR A 193 -6.31 -9.07 -27.96
C THR A 193 -4.84 -9.32 -27.61
N LEU A 194 -4.15 -8.34 -27.02
CA LEU A 194 -2.78 -8.48 -26.54
C LEU A 194 -2.71 -9.08 -25.12
N PHE A 195 -3.80 -9.02 -24.36
CA PHE A 195 -3.80 -9.21 -22.91
C PHE A 195 -4.57 -10.46 -22.50
N GLU A 196 -3.99 -11.63 -22.76
CA GLU A 196 -4.54 -12.91 -22.30
C GLU A 196 -4.45 -13.01 -20.75
N PRO A 197 -5.55 -13.30 -20.05
CA PRO A 197 -5.53 -13.53 -18.60
C PRO A 197 -4.50 -14.58 -18.18
N GLY A 198 -3.77 -14.33 -17.10
CA GLY A 198 -2.67 -15.18 -16.63
C GLY A 198 -1.31 -14.88 -17.26
N THR A 199 -1.24 -13.98 -18.25
CA THR A 199 0.04 -13.53 -18.80
C THR A 199 0.72 -12.50 -17.90
N GLU A 200 2.05 -12.44 -17.99
CA GLU A 200 2.85 -11.42 -17.34
C GLU A 200 2.78 -10.11 -18.14
N ILE A 201 2.52 -9.00 -17.45
CA ILE A 201 2.49 -7.67 -18.04
C ILE A 201 3.57 -6.78 -17.42
N TYR A 202 4.20 -5.99 -18.26
CA TYR A 202 5.17 -4.96 -17.92
C TYR A 202 4.51 -3.58 -18.00
N SER A 203 4.82 -2.74 -17.03
CA SER A 203 4.50 -1.32 -17.07
C SER A 203 5.50 -0.53 -16.22
N ARG A 204 5.74 0.73 -16.61
CA ARG A 204 6.56 1.65 -15.84
C ARG A 204 5.66 2.55 -15.00
N VAL A 205 5.72 2.37 -13.67
CA VAL A 205 4.88 3.09 -12.70
C VAL A 205 5.79 3.88 -11.77
N ASP A 206 5.55 5.19 -11.61
CA ASP A 206 6.41 6.09 -10.82
C ASP A 206 7.90 6.00 -11.21
N ASP A 207 8.16 5.98 -12.52
CA ASP A 207 9.51 5.83 -13.11
C ASP A 207 10.21 4.50 -12.81
N GLN A 208 9.52 3.56 -12.13
CA GLN A 208 10.01 2.23 -11.79
C GLN A 208 9.45 1.18 -12.73
N ASP A 209 10.34 0.31 -13.21
CA ASP A 209 9.97 -0.90 -13.94
C ASP A 209 9.24 -1.87 -13.01
N ARG A 210 8.11 -2.41 -13.46
CA ARG A 210 7.28 -3.34 -12.70
C ARG A 210 6.70 -4.44 -13.59
N LEU A 211 6.60 -5.63 -13.00
CA LEU A 211 5.86 -6.75 -13.57
C LEU A 211 4.63 -7.04 -12.71
N PHE A 212 3.57 -7.45 -13.39
CA PHE A 212 2.31 -7.87 -12.79
C PHE A 212 1.80 -9.13 -13.46
N LEU A 213 0.97 -9.88 -12.75
CA LEU A 213 0.21 -10.99 -13.31
C LEU A 213 -1.18 -10.49 -13.69
N LEU A 214 -1.59 -10.68 -14.94
CA LEU A 214 -2.88 -10.20 -15.41
C LEU A 214 -4.03 -11.09 -14.92
N ASP A 215 -5.06 -10.49 -14.31
CA ASP A 215 -6.30 -11.19 -13.97
C ASP A 215 -7.34 -11.08 -15.09
N GLY A 216 -7.40 -9.94 -15.77
CA GLY A 216 -8.29 -9.68 -16.89
C GLY A 216 -8.38 -8.19 -17.23
N GLY A 217 -9.00 -7.85 -18.35
CA GLY A 217 -9.15 -6.47 -18.80
C GLY A 217 -10.54 -6.21 -19.39
N LYS A 218 -11.01 -4.96 -19.28
CA LYS A 218 -12.29 -4.53 -19.84
C LYS A 218 -12.25 -3.08 -20.31
N TYR A 219 -13.02 -2.78 -21.35
CA TYR A 219 -13.27 -1.39 -21.75
C TYR A 219 -14.20 -0.73 -20.73
N GLN A 220 -13.84 0.48 -20.32
CA GLN A 220 -14.59 1.27 -19.36
C GLN A 220 -14.66 2.72 -19.83
N LYS A 221 -15.85 3.32 -19.77
CA LYS A 221 -16.04 4.74 -19.99
C LYS A 221 -15.93 5.47 -18.65
N LEU A 222 -15.02 6.42 -18.55
CA LEU A 222 -14.86 7.27 -17.38
C LEU A 222 -15.99 8.31 -17.30
N PRO A 223 -16.26 8.90 -16.11
CA PRO A 223 -17.31 9.92 -15.95
C PRO A 223 -17.13 11.15 -16.85
N ASN A 224 -15.89 11.45 -17.25
CA ASN A 224 -15.56 12.53 -18.19
C ASN A 224 -15.79 12.16 -19.67
N GLY A 225 -16.32 10.97 -19.96
CA GLY A 225 -16.59 10.48 -21.30
C GLY A 225 -15.42 9.76 -21.99
N ALA A 226 -14.21 9.82 -21.43
CA ALA A 226 -13.04 9.16 -22.02
C ALA A 226 -13.15 7.63 -21.92
N LEU A 227 -12.82 6.93 -23.00
CA LEU A 227 -12.72 5.47 -22.99
C LEU A 227 -11.32 5.05 -22.53
N ILE A 228 -11.27 4.05 -21.67
CA ILE A 228 -10.03 3.41 -21.23
C ILE A 228 -10.18 1.90 -21.33
N TYR A 229 -9.07 1.22 -21.59
CA TYR A 229 -8.96 -0.22 -21.36
C TYR A 229 -8.33 -0.44 -19.99
N ASN A 230 -9.13 -0.93 -19.04
CA ASN A 230 -8.75 -1.12 -17.65
C ASN A 230 -8.33 -2.57 -17.42
N LEU A 231 -7.09 -2.76 -16.97
CA LEU A 231 -6.43 -4.03 -16.71
C LEU A 231 -6.36 -4.27 -15.19
N SER A 232 -7.04 -5.29 -14.70
CA SER A 232 -6.89 -5.77 -13.33
C SER A 232 -5.71 -6.72 -13.25
N CYS A 233 -4.74 -6.42 -12.40
CA CYS A 233 -3.53 -7.21 -12.28
C CYS A 233 -3.10 -7.37 -10.82
N ARG A 234 -2.37 -8.44 -10.54
CA ARG A 234 -1.87 -8.76 -9.20
C ARG A 234 -0.36 -8.65 -9.14
N TYR A 235 0.13 -8.27 -7.98
CA TYR A 235 1.55 -8.22 -7.62
C TYR A 235 1.73 -8.66 -6.17
N ILE A 236 2.98 -8.83 -5.76
CA ILE A 236 3.31 -9.32 -4.41
C ILE A 236 3.65 -8.16 -3.49
N ASP A 237 3.01 -8.15 -2.33
CA ASP A 237 3.24 -7.19 -1.25
C ASP A 237 3.29 -7.95 0.10
N THR A 238 3.63 -7.24 1.17
CA THR A 238 3.74 -7.77 2.53
C THR A 238 3.03 -6.87 3.54
N ASP A 239 2.50 -7.50 4.59
CA ASP A 239 2.03 -6.84 5.81
C ASP A 239 3.11 -6.78 6.91
N GLY A 240 4.30 -7.32 6.62
CA GLY A 240 5.44 -7.44 7.55
C GLY A 240 5.64 -8.86 8.09
N GLU A 241 4.62 -9.71 8.06
CA GLU A 241 4.65 -11.08 8.58
C GLU A 241 4.46 -12.13 7.49
N ILE A 242 3.60 -11.86 6.52
CA ILE A 242 3.33 -12.73 5.37
C ILE A 242 3.53 -11.99 4.06
N PHE A 243 3.80 -12.76 3.01
CA PHE A 243 3.73 -12.28 1.63
C PHE A 243 2.43 -12.76 1.00
N GLY A 244 1.83 -11.94 0.16
CA GLY A 244 0.64 -12.33 -0.57
C GLY A 244 0.40 -11.47 -1.79
N TYR A 245 -0.57 -11.91 -2.60
CA TYR A 245 -1.00 -11.18 -3.77
C TYR A 245 -1.92 -10.03 -3.37
N THR A 246 -1.72 -8.89 -4.00
CA THR A 246 -2.61 -7.73 -3.95
C THR A 246 -2.91 -7.28 -5.37
N THR A 247 -4.10 -6.72 -5.57
CA THR A 247 -4.57 -6.28 -6.89
C THR A 247 -4.34 -4.78 -7.08
N THR A 248 -4.02 -4.39 -8.30
CA THR A 248 -4.04 -3.00 -8.77
C THR A 248 -4.68 -2.94 -10.15
N SER A 249 -5.08 -1.75 -10.57
CA SER A 249 -5.60 -1.50 -11.90
C SER A 249 -4.61 -0.65 -12.69
N LEU A 250 -4.35 -1.04 -13.94
CA LEU A 250 -3.59 -0.26 -14.91
C LEU A 250 -4.55 0.14 -16.04
N ALA A 251 -4.33 1.30 -16.66
CA ALA A 251 -5.22 1.79 -17.70
C ALA A 251 -4.45 2.19 -18.96
N ILE A 252 -4.96 1.78 -20.11
CA ILE A 252 -4.55 2.29 -21.42
C ILE A 252 -5.62 3.29 -21.85
N GLY A 253 -5.23 4.55 -22.00
CA GLY A 253 -6.12 5.60 -22.49
C GLY A 253 -6.45 5.39 -23.97
N GLN A 254 -7.65 5.80 -24.38
CA GLN A 254 -8.01 5.85 -25.79
C GLN A 254 -7.00 6.67 -26.60
N PHE A 255 -6.67 6.17 -27.77
CA PHE A 255 -5.85 6.84 -28.76
C PHE A 255 -6.54 6.73 -30.12
N GLU A 256 -6.30 7.70 -30.99
CA GLU A 256 -6.85 7.72 -32.33
C GLU A 256 -5.96 6.94 -33.30
N ASN A 257 -6.58 6.31 -34.30
CA ASN A 257 -5.90 5.55 -35.35
C ASN A 257 -5.04 4.39 -34.81
N LEU A 258 -3.94 4.10 -35.51
CA LEU A 258 -3.00 3.04 -35.19
C LEU A 258 -1.86 3.60 -34.35
N LYS A 259 -1.49 2.88 -33.31
CA LYS A 259 -0.35 3.19 -32.46
C LYS A 259 0.66 2.05 -32.47
N PRO A 260 1.97 2.31 -32.52
CA PRO A 260 2.97 1.26 -32.38
C PRO A 260 2.80 0.53 -31.03
N VAL A 261 2.87 -0.79 -31.04
CA VAL A 261 2.59 -1.60 -29.84
C VAL A 261 3.50 -1.20 -28.68
N PHE A 262 4.80 -1.00 -28.95
CA PHE A 262 5.82 -0.64 -27.96
C PHE A 262 5.65 0.75 -27.31
N GLU A 263 4.78 1.62 -27.85
CA GLU A 263 4.47 2.93 -27.26
C GLU A 263 3.30 2.89 -26.27
N LEU A 264 2.72 1.71 -26.03
CA LEU A 264 1.71 1.51 -25.00
C LEU A 264 2.36 1.59 -23.60
N ASN A 265 1.66 2.23 -22.66
CA ASN A 265 2.13 2.35 -21.27
C ASN A 265 2.13 1.00 -20.51
N VAL A 266 1.42 0.01 -21.05
CA VAL A 266 1.32 -1.35 -20.52
C VAL A 266 1.52 -2.30 -21.70
N LEU A 267 2.38 -3.30 -21.50
CA LEU A 267 2.79 -4.25 -22.51
C LEU A 267 2.80 -5.67 -21.94
N PRO A 268 2.42 -6.70 -22.71
CA PRO A 268 2.78 -8.07 -22.38
C PRO A 268 4.31 -8.21 -22.28
N SER A 269 4.81 -8.95 -21.28
CA SER A 269 6.25 -9.01 -20.98
C SER A 269 7.10 -9.50 -22.17
N HIS A 270 6.56 -10.42 -22.97
CA HIS A 270 7.24 -10.98 -24.16
C HIS A 270 7.42 -9.97 -25.31
N LEU A 271 6.66 -8.87 -25.32
CA LEU A 271 6.77 -7.80 -26.31
C LEU A 271 7.73 -6.68 -25.88
N GLN A 272 8.18 -6.69 -24.63
CA GLN A 272 9.07 -5.67 -24.09
C GLN A 272 10.53 -5.92 -24.52
N PRO A 273 11.22 -4.94 -25.12
CA PRO A 273 12.66 -5.05 -25.39
C PRO A 273 13.47 -5.21 -24.10
N ASN A 274 14.54 -6.01 -24.15
CA ASN A 274 15.46 -6.27 -23.03
C ASN A 274 14.77 -6.84 -21.76
N MET A 275 13.64 -7.55 -21.92
CA MET A 275 12.90 -8.13 -20.80
C MET A 275 13.75 -9.05 -19.91
N GLY A 276 14.74 -9.75 -20.47
CA GLY A 276 15.66 -10.59 -19.69
C GLY A 276 16.46 -9.81 -18.64
N GLU A 277 17.03 -8.66 -19.02
CA GLU A 277 17.77 -7.77 -18.11
C GLU A 277 16.85 -7.11 -17.08
N ILE A 278 15.68 -6.64 -17.54
CA ILE A 278 14.67 -6.04 -16.66
C ILE A 278 14.23 -7.06 -15.60
N ARG A 279 13.92 -8.30 -16.01
CA ARG A 279 13.49 -9.36 -15.10
C ARG A 279 14.58 -9.70 -14.08
N ALA A 280 15.84 -9.86 -14.50
CA ALA A 280 16.93 -10.15 -13.59
C ALA A 280 17.09 -9.09 -12.49
N ARG A 281 16.99 -7.80 -12.85
CA ARG A 281 17.02 -6.69 -11.89
C ARG A 281 15.80 -6.69 -10.96
N LEU A 282 14.62 -7.03 -11.46
CA LEU A 282 13.41 -7.15 -10.64
C LEU A 282 13.50 -8.33 -9.66
N GLU A 283 14.06 -9.46 -10.09
CA GLU A 283 14.33 -10.61 -9.21
C GLU A 283 15.31 -10.24 -8.10
N GLU A 284 16.40 -9.51 -8.41
CA GLU A 284 17.35 -9.02 -7.39
C GLU A 284 16.66 -8.07 -6.40
N ARG A 285 15.84 -7.14 -6.89
CA ARG A 285 15.03 -6.25 -6.03
C ARG A 285 14.07 -7.05 -5.15
N GLY A 286 13.44 -8.10 -5.69
CA GLY A 286 12.57 -9.02 -4.95
C GLY A 286 13.30 -9.76 -3.84
N GLN A 287 14.57 -10.15 -4.05
CA GLN A 287 15.39 -10.74 -2.98
C GLN A 287 15.65 -9.74 -1.85
N ARG A 288 15.96 -8.48 -2.19
CA ARG A 288 16.10 -7.41 -1.19
C ARG A 288 14.79 -7.14 -0.45
N PHE A 289 13.66 -7.14 -1.16
CA PHE A 289 12.32 -7.03 -0.56
C PHE A 289 12.08 -8.14 0.47
N GLN A 290 12.41 -9.38 0.11
CA GLN A 290 12.30 -10.53 1.02
C GLN A 290 13.22 -10.41 2.23
N ALA A 291 14.46 -9.97 2.04
CA ALA A 291 15.44 -9.79 3.11
C ALA A 291 15.04 -8.69 4.12
N LEU A 292 14.28 -7.70 3.66
CA LEU A 292 13.77 -6.58 4.47
C LEU A 292 12.42 -6.88 5.13
N LYS A 293 12.01 -8.16 5.20
CA LYS A 293 10.84 -8.60 5.96
C LYS A 293 11.05 -8.42 7.47
N GLY A 294 10.05 -7.92 8.16
CA GLY A 294 10.10 -7.64 9.60
C GLY A 294 10.50 -6.20 9.89
N ILE A 295 11.20 -6.00 11.01
CA ILE A 295 11.60 -4.66 11.47
C ILE A 295 13.09 -4.46 11.18
N HIS A 296 13.42 -3.44 10.40
CA HIS A 296 14.81 -3.13 10.02
C HIS A 296 15.14 -1.67 10.24
N TYR A 297 16.31 -1.40 10.81
CA TYR A 297 16.88 -0.06 10.91
C TYR A 297 17.89 0.17 9.79
N LYS A 298 17.61 1.11 8.89
CA LYS A 298 18.41 1.36 7.66
C LYS A 298 18.64 2.85 7.42
N GLN A 299 19.53 3.14 6.48
CA GLN A 299 19.74 4.48 5.94
C GLN A 299 19.01 4.62 4.61
N TYR A 300 18.53 5.82 4.31
CA TYR A 300 17.79 6.13 3.10
C TYR A 300 18.23 7.46 2.51
N SER A 301 18.53 7.47 1.21
CA SER A 301 18.85 8.70 0.48
C SER A 301 18.11 8.67 -0.85
N GLY A 302 17.09 9.53 -0.98
CA GLY A 302 16.23 9.54 -2.15
C GLY A 302 14.86 10.16 -1.88
N VAL A 303 13.99 10.03 -2.88
CA VAL A 303 12.60 10.48 -2.81
C VAL A 303 11.75 9.42 -2.14
N TYR A 304 10.82 9.79 -1.26
CA TYR A 304 9.79 8.90 -0.72
C TYR A 304 8.39 9.48 -0.93
N ASN A 305 7.39 8.59 -0.86
CA ASN A 305 5.98 8.95 -1.08
C ASN A 305 5.23 9.00 0.27
N LEU A 306 4.51 10.09 0.55
CA LEU A 306 3.72 10.24 1.78
C LEU A 306 2.46 9.38 1.80
N ARG A 307 1.89 9.07 0.62
CA ARG A 307 0.69 8.23 0.47
C ARG A 307 0.88 7.27 -0.70
N LYS A 308 0.21 6.11 -0.64
CA LYS A 308 0.01 5.23 -1.80
C LYS A 308 -1.02 5.93 -2.68
N ALA A 309 -0.59 6.61 -3.73
CA ALA A 309 -1.55 7.18 -4.68
C ALA A 309 -2.11 6.02 -5.51
N PRO A 310 -3.44 5.79 -5.54
CA PRO A 310 -4.01 4.75 -6.40
C PRO A 310 -3.81 5.11 -7.87
N ILE A 311 -3.93 6.41 -8.20
CA ILE A 311 -3.74 7.02 -9.52
C ILE A 311 -3.40 8.50 -9.28
N GLY A 312 -2.24 9.00 -9.70
CA GLY A 312 -1.83 10.41 -9.60
C GLY A 312 -0.56 10.67 -8.77
N ALA A 313 0.02 11.87 -8.89
CA ALA A 313 1.28 12.22 -8.25
C ALA A 313 1.15 12.19 -6.71
N SER A 314 1.75 11.18 -6.07
CA SER A 314 1.94 11.22 -4.62
C SER A 314 2.82 12.42 -4.26
N ARG A 315 2.54 13.07 -3.12
CA ARG A 315 3.40 14.15 -2.63
C ARG A 315 4.77 13.56 -2.28
N ARG A 316 5.71 13.75 -3.20
CA ARG A 316 7.10 13.30 -3.13
C ARG A 316 7.90 14.25 -2.24
N GLN A 317 8.67 13.70 -1.32
CA GLN A 317 9.63 14.43 -0.50
C GLN A 317 11.00 13.79 -0.64
N PHE A 318 12.06 14.58 -0.52
CA PHE A 318 13.43 14.11 -0.62
C PHE A 318 14.09 14.15 0.76
N VAL A 319 14.83 13.08 1.07
CA VAL A 319 15.69 13.01 2.24
C VAL A 319 17.06 12.52 1.80
N GLU A 320 18.09 13.19 2.29
CA GLU A 320 19.48 12.79 2.14
C GLU A 320 19.98 12.24 3.47
N ASP A 321 20.56 11.03 3.40
CA ASP A 321 21.17 10.30 4.52
C ASP A 321 20.27 10.22 5.77
N GLY A 322 18.97 10.03 5.53
CA GLY A 322 17.99 9.87 6.59
C GLY A 322 18.06 8.48 7.23
N ARG A 323 17.87 8.44 8.53
CA ARG A 323 17.67 7.19 9.29
C ARG A 323 16.19 6.78 9.21
N ILE A 324 15.92 5.54 8.82
CA ILE A 324 14.56 5.02 8.61
C ILE A 324 14.34 3.70 9.32
N ILE A 325 13.09 3.43 9.70
CA ILE A 325 12.66 2.12 10.21
C ILE A 325 11.72 1.50 9.18
N ILE A 326 12.04 0.33 8.66
CA ILE A 326 11.11 -0.47 7.87
C ILE A 326 10.29 -1.28 8.88
N ASP A 327 8.99 -1.05 8.93
CA ASP A 327 8.05 -1.74 9.82
C ASP A 327 6.65 -1.67 9.21
N CYS A 328 6.34 -2.65 8.36
CA CYS A 328 5.06 -2.72 7.67
C CYS A 328 3.90 -2.92 8.64
N ASN A 329 4.09 -3.73 9.68
CA ASN A 329 3.03 -4.06 10.63
C ASN A 329 2.53 -2.81 11.39
N SER A 330 3.47 -2.02 11.93
CA SER A 330 3.13 -0.76 12.60
C SER A 330 2.61 0.29 11.61
N PHE A 331 3.17 0.35 10.40
CA PHE A 331 2.66 1.24 9.35
C PHE A 331 1.16 1.01 9.11
N MET A 332 0.74 -0.24 8.94
CA MET A 332 -0.67 -0.58 8.70
C MET A 332 -1.55 -0.22 9.89
N ARG A 333 -1.06 -0.43 11.13
CA ARG A 333 -1.79 -0.09 12.36
C ARG A 333 -2.02 1.40 12.52
N TYR A 334 -1.02 2.24 12.24
CA TYR A 334 -1.10 3.69 12.51
C TYR A 334 -1.57 4.52 11.31
N ASN A 335 -1.35 4.06 10.08
CA ASN A 335 -1.70 4.83 8.89
C ASN A 335 -3.09 4.46 8.32
N GLY A 336 -3.74 3.43 8.88
CA GLY A 336 -5.12 3.05 8.53
C GLY A 336 -5.31 2.69 7.05
N ASP A 337 -4.23 2.47 6.30
CA ASP A 337 -4.29 2.08 4.90
C ASP A 337 -5.02 0.74 4.89
N SER A 338 -6.27 0.78 4.43
CA SER A 338 -7.19 -0.35 4.49
C SER A 338 -6.47 -1.53 3.92
N SER A 339 -6.16 -2.50 4.79
CA SER A 339 -5.33 -3.65 4.50
C SER A 339 -5.63 -4.12 3.09
N SER A 340 -4.66 -3.94 2.18
CA SER A 340 -4.71 -4.63 0.90
C SER A 340 -4.87 -6.09 1.29
N GLN A 341 -6.06 -6.66 1.12
CA GLN A 341 -6.32 -8.03 1.55
C GLN A 341 -5.34 -8.91 0.79
N LEU A 342 -4.29 -9.35 1.49
CA LEU A 342 -3.26 -10.15 0.88
C LEU A 342 -3.86 -11.53 0.64
N LEU A 343 -4.02 -11.87 -0.63
CA LEU A 343 -4.44 -13.20 -1.03
C LEU A 343 -3.25 -14.16 -0.82
N PRO A 344 -3.48 -15.34 -0.22
CA PRO A 344 -2.42 -16.29 0.05
C PRO A 344 -1.74 -16.77 -1.24
N LEU A 345 -0.42 -17.03 -1.15
CA LEU A 345 0.38 -17.49 -2.30
C LEU A 345 0.04 -18.94 -2.72
N ASN A 346 -0.42 -19.78 -1.78
CA ASN A 346 -0.61 -21.23 -1.99
C ASN A 346 -1.90 -21.62 -2.74
N ASN A 347 -2.62 -20.68 -3.36
CA ASN A 347 -3.74 -21.04 -4.24
C ASN A 347 -4.03 -19.92 -5.26
N PRO A 348 -3.38 -19.91 -6.45
CA PRO A 348 -3.65 -18.92 -7.49
C PRO A 348 -5.10 -19.00 -8.04
N ASP A 349 -5.79 -20.13 -7.86
CA ASP A 349 -7.05 -20.46 -8.56
C ASP A 349 -8.35 -20.20 -7.78
N GLN A 350 -8.31 -19.93 -6.46
CA GLN A 350 -9.53 -19.77 -5.63
C GLN A 350 -9.94 -18.32 -5.33
N GLY A 351 -9.40 -17.34 -6.05
CA GLY A 351 -9.75 -15.93 -5.87
C GLY A 351 -10.80 -15.45 -6.87
N SER A 352 -12.05 -15.88 -6.73
CA SER A 352 -13.22 -15.20 -7.31
C SER A 352 -14.19 -14.83 -6.20
N VAL A 353 -13.95 -13.71 -5.54
CA VAL A 353 -15.04 -13.03 -4.84
C VAL A 353 -15.85 -12.36 -5.94
N HIS A 354 -17.12 -12.76 -6.06
CA HIS A 354 -18.12 -12.03 -6.84
C HIS A 354 -18.10 -10.56 -6.39
N LEU A 355 -17.57 -9.67 -7.24
CA LEU A 355 -17.94 -8.26 -7.18
C LEU A 355 -19.33 -8.19 -7.78
N ASP A 356 -20.34 -8.30 -6.92
CA ASP A 356 -21.71 -8.00 -7.32
C ASP A 356 -21.76 -6.59 -7.90
N ALA A 357 -22.48 -6.49 -9.02
CA ALA A 357 -22.70 -5.28 -9.77
C ALA A 357 -23.60 -4.31 -8.97
N SER A 358 -22.99 -3.56 -8.07
CA SER A 358 -23.50 -2.28 -7.58
C SER A 358 -22.30 -1.44 -7.15
N GLY A 359 -21.79 -0.65 -8.09
CA GLY A 359 -20.75 0.33 -7.79
C GLY A 359 -21.22 1.31 -6.71
N PRO A 360 -20.34 1.78 -5.82
CA PRO A 360 -20.70 2.85 -4.90
C PRO A 360 -20.96 4.10 -5.73
N THR A 361 -22.22 4.52 -5.75
CA THR A 361 -22.66 5.79 -6.29
C THR A 361 -21.98 6.91 -5.51
N PHE A 362 -21.07 7.65 -6.15
CA PHE A 362 -20.51 8.88 -5.60
C PHE A 362 -21.59 9.97 -5.65
N GLY A 363 -22.23 10.23 -4.51
CA GLY A 363 -23.07 11.41 -4.30
C GLY A 363 -22.23 12.53 -3.68
N PHE A 364 -22.09 13.64 -4.41
CA PHE A 364 -21.66 14.93 -3.87
C PHE A 364 -22.83 15.59 -3.11
N GLY A 365 -22.55 16.20 -1.95
CA GLY A 365 -23.49 17.10 -1.27
C GLY A 365 -23.19 17.31 0.22
N ASP A 366 -22.52 18.44 0.53
CA ASP A 366 -22.65 19.36 1.69
C ASP A 366 -22.90 18.77 3.10
N ALA A 367 -21.95 18.90 4.02
CA ALA A 367 -21.73 20.05 4.90
C ALA A 367 -22.85 20.26 5.95
N ASP A 368 -22.42 20.04 7.21
CA ASP A 368 -22.94 20.54 8.48
C ASP A 368 -23.85 19.69 9.40
N SER A 369 -23.46 19.79 10.69
CA SER A 369 -24.15 19.49 11.95
C SER A 369 -24.15 18.05 12.50
N ASP A 370 -23.13 17.74 13.30
CA ASP A 370 -23.21 16.73 14.36
C ASP A 370 -23.96 17.32 15.57
N SER A 371 -25.13 16.78 15.89
CA SER A 371 -25.67 16.77 17.25
C SER A 371 -26.58 15.55 17.47
N ASP A 372 -26.08 14.62 18.29
CA ASP A 372 -26.76 13.64 19.14
C ASP A 372 -28.23 13.26 18.88
N SER A 373 -28.47 11.99 18.58
CA SER A 373 -29.49 11.18 19.31
C SER A 373 -29.49 9.72 18.85
N ASP A 374 -28.62 8.94 19.47
CA ASP A 374 -28.60 7.47 19.40
C ASP A 374 -29.48 6.91 20.54
N LEU A 375 -30.80 6.86 20.34
CA LEU A 375 -31.71 6.19 21.28
C LEU A 375 -32.86 5.51 20.53
N LEU A 376 -32.70 4.20 20.26
CA LEU A 376 -33.73 3.13 20.33
C LEU A 376 -33.30 1.90 19.50
N VAL A 377 -32.09 1.37 19.73
CA VAL A 377 -31.72 0.02 19.25
C VAL A 377 -31.45 -0.89 20.45
N PRO A 378 -32.21 -1.99 20.64
CA PRO A 378 -32.03 -2.90 21.76
C PRO A 378 -30.62 -3.53 21.84
N PRO A 379 -30.07 -3.78 23.06
CA PRO A 379 -28.69 -4.25 23.26
C PRO A 379 -28.33 -5.55 22.52
N ALA A 380 -29.30 -6.43 22.26
CA ALA A 380 -29.10 -7.68 21.54
C ALA A 380 -28.75 -7.46 20.06
N ILE A 381 -29.24 -6.40 19.42
CA ILE A 381 -28.98 -6.08 18.00
C ILE A 381 -27.61 -5.38 17.83
N GLN A 382 -27.20 -4.55 18.80
CA GLN A 382 -25.82 -4.03 18.85
C GLN A 382 -24.79 -5.15 19.08
N PHE A 383 -25.15 -6.17 19.87
CA PHE A 383 -24.32 -7.35 20.07
C PHE A 383 -24.21 -8.21 18.80
N LEU A 384 -25.30 -8.44 18.08
CA LEU A 384 -25.29 -9.14 16.79
C LEU A 384 -24.51 -8.37 15.69
N ARG A 385 -24.59 -7.04 15.65
CA ARG A 385 -23.79 -6.21 14.72
C ARG A 385 -22.30 -6.24 15.05
N ARG A 386 -21.92 -6.29 16.34
CA ARG A 386 -20.53 -6.53 16.75
C ARG A 386 -20.07 -7.96 16.46
N LEU A 387 -20.93 -8.97 16.59
CA LEU A 387 -20.64 -10.36 16.23
C LEU A 387 -20.47 -10.55 14.72
N ALA A 388 -21.30 -9.94 13.88
CA ALA A 388 -21.12 -9.93 12.42
C ALA A 388 -19.80 -9.22 12.03
N ASN A 389 -19.48 -8.10 12.68
CA ASN A 389 -18.23 -7.36 12.46
C ASN A 389 -16.98 -8.03 13.09
N ARG A 390 -17.14 -9.07 13.94
CA ARG A 390 -16.05 -9.92 14.46
C ARG A 390 -15.94 -11.25 13.72
N ALA A 391 -17.05 -11.80 13.21
CA ALA A 391 -17.08 -13.03 12.42
C ALA A 391 -16.49 -12.81 11.02
N ASN A 392 -16.71 -11.65 10.39
CA ASN A 392 -16.00 -11.26 9.17
C ASN A 392 -14.52 -10.90 9.40
N ARG A 393 -14.08 -10.77 10.65
CA ARG A 393 -12.65 -10.64 11.02
C ARG A 393 -12.00 -11.98 11.39
N LYS A 394 -12.71 -13.11 11.27
CA LYS A 394 -12.22 -14.44 11.71
C LYS A 394 -12.36 -15.59 10.72
N PHE A 395 -12.92 -15.39 9.52
CA PHE A 395 -12.68 -16.35 8.45
C PHE A 395 -11.32 -16.05 7.81
N VAL A 396 -10.40 -17.02 7.93
CA VAL A 396 -8.97 -17.04 7.57
C VAL A 396 -8.00 -16.54 8.66
N ALA A 397 -8.31 -16.82 9.93
CA ALA A 397 -7.30 -17.00 10.96
C ALA A 397 -7.49 -18.38 11.64
N SER A 398 -7.24 -19.45 10.89
CA SER A 398 -6.87 -20.79 11.41
C SER A 398 -6.67 -21.77 10.25
N GLY A 399 -5.50 -21.70 9.65
CA GLY A 399 -4.86 -22.82 8.98
C GLY A 399 -3.38 -22.65 9.23
N LYS A 400 -2.82 -23.39 10.19
CA LYS A 400 -1.37 -23.53 10.32
C LYS A 400 -0.85 -24.20 9.05
N ASN A 401 -0.62 -23.40 8.01
CA ASN A 401 0.37 -23.68 6.98
C ASN A 401 1.53 -22.71 7.25
N SER A 402 2.35 -23.08 8.23
CA SER A 402 3.61 -22.44 8.58
C SER A 402 4.70 -22.72 7.51
N GLU A 403 4.35 -22.61 6.23
CA GLU A 403 5.23 -23.01 5.11
C GLU A 403 5.22 -22.06 3.89
N ALA A 404 4.74 -20.82 4.02
CA ALA A 404 4.94 -19.81 2.97
C ALA A 404 5.70 -18.57 3.51
N THR A 405 6.79 -18.81 4.25
CA THR A 405 7.59 -17.73 4.84
C THR A 405 8.56 -17.10 3.83
N SER A 406 8.88 -17.82 2.75
CA SER A 406 9.85 -17.43 1.72
C SER A 406 9.20 -17.39 0.34
N LEU A 407 9.58 -16.40 -0.47
CA LEU A 407 9.13 -16.30 -1.86
C LEU A 407 9.91 -17.29 -2.73
N CYS A 408 9.21 -18.00 -3.61
CA CYS A 408 9.83 -18.78 -4.68
C CYS A 408 10.47 -17.86 -5.73
N LYS A 409 11.40 -18.38 -6.54
CA LYS A 409 12.10 -17.59 -7.57
C LYS A 409 11.13 -16.89 -8.54
N GLU A 410 10.07 -17.58 -8.93
CA GLU A 410 9.02 -17.08 -9.82
C GLU A 410 8.28 -15.86 -9.26
N HIS A 411 8.19 -15.75 -7.94
CA HIS A 411 7.51 -14.66 -7.25
C HIS A 411 8.33 -13.37 -7.18
N LEU A 412 9.66 -13.47 -7.15
CA LEU A 412 10.56 -12.35 -6.86
C LEU A 412 10.39 -11.19 -7.86
N ALA A 413 10.13 -11.51 -9.13
CA ALA A 413 9.95 -10.52 -10.19
C ALA A 413 8.69 -9.65 -10.02
N PHE A 414 7.69 -10.14 -9.28
CA PHE A 414 6.39 -9.47 -9.07
C PHE A 414 6.33 -8.67 -7.77
N CYS A 415 7.42 -8.56 -7.02
CA CYS A 415 7.44 -7.80 -5.77
C CYS A 415 7.27 -6.29 -6.01
N THR A 416 6.53 -5.64 -5.11
CA THR A 416 6.43 -4.18 -5.08
C THR A 416 7.80 -3.52 -4.91
N PRO A 417 8.09 -2.38 -5.59
CA PRO A 417 9.32 -1.62 -5.37
C PRO A 417 9.29 -0.78 -4.08
N LEU A 418 8.14 -0.74 -3.39
CA LEU A 418 7.89 0.13 -2.24
C LEU A 418 7.93 -0.65 -0.92
N LEU A 419 8.59 -0.07 0.08
CA LEU A 419 8.61 -0.52 1.46
C LEU A 419 7.81 0.45 2.33
N LYS A 420 7.08 -0.09 3.30
CA LYS A 420 6.33 0.69 4.29
C LYS A 420 7.21 0.90 5.51
N GLY A 421 7.43 2.16 5.90
CA GLY A 421 8.30 2.45 7.03
C GLY A 421 8.11 3.84 7.62
N PHE A 422 8.88 4.14 8.64
CA PHE A 422 8.89 5.40 9.37
C PHE A 422 10.17 6.19 9.09
N CYS A 423 10.03 7.45 8.69
CA CYS A 423 11.16 8.37 8.57
C CYS A 423 11.41 9.04 9.92
N LEU A 424 12.53 8.74 10.60
CA LEU A 424 12.82 9.28 11.94
C LEU A 424 13.02 10.81 11.92
N LYS A 425 13.55 11.35 10.82
CA LYS A 425 13.77 12.80 10.65
C LYS A 425 12.47 13.55 10.45
N ALA A 426 11.59 13.05 9.57
CA ALA A 426 10.29 13.66 9.29
C ALA A 426 9.22 13.30 10.32
N LYS A 427 9.45 12.25 11.12
CA LYS A 427 8.53 11.69 12.14
C LYS A 427 7.20 11.25 11.55
N THR A 428 7.23 10.68 10.34
CA THR A 428 6.04 10.27 9.59
C THR A 428 6.20 8.90 8.96
N TRP A 429 5.08 8.18 8.85
CA TRP A 429 4.95 6.95 8.08
C TRP A 429 4.92 7.25 6.57
N VAL A 430 5.77 6.58 5.80
CA VAL A 430 5.97 6.83 4.37
C VAL A 430 6.26 5.54 3.59
N TYR A 431 6.22 5.64 2.27
CA TYR A 431 6.63 4.60 1.33
C TYR A 431 8.02 4.91 0.77
N PHE A 432 8.98 4.02 1.02
CA PHE A 432 10.37 4.12 0.56
C PHE A 432 10.61 3.23 -0.67
N TYR A 433 11.49 3.64 -1.58
CA TYR A 433 11.94 2.75 -2.67
C TYR A 433 13.04 1.83 -2.18
N ILE A 434 12.93 0.52 -2.46
CA ILE A 434 13.92 -0.49 -2.05
C ILE A 434 15.33 -0.13 -2.52
N ASP A 435 15.46 0.36 -3.74
CA ASP A 435 16.74 0.65 -4.38
C ASP A 435 17.52 1.79 -3.69
N SER A 436 16.82 2.65 -2.94
CA SER A 436 17.40 3.78 -2.22
C SER A 436 17.73 3.47 -0.75
N VAL A 437 17.45 2.24 -0.29
CA VAL A 437 17.78 1.75 1.06
C VAL A 437 19.24 1.29 1.09
N LYS A 438 19.97 1.72 2.12
CA LYS A 438 21.38 1.40 2.35
C LYS A 438 21.61 0.93 3.78
N GLU A 439 22.72 0.23 4.00
CA GLU A 439 23.21 -0.02 5.36
C GLU A 439 23.65 1.28 6.03
N ILE A 440 23.49 1.30 7.35
CA ILE A 440 23.82 2.46 8.19
C ILE A 440 25.33 2.56 8.36
N ILE A 441 25.89 3.71 7.98
CA ILE A 441 27.27 4.07 8.33
C ILE A 441 27.24 4.70 9.73
N TRP A 442 27.83 4.01 10.70
CA TRP A 442 27.87 4.40 12.11
C TRP A 442 29.10 5.22 12.45
N ASN A 443 28.95 6.27 13.25
CA ASN A 443 30.04 7.13 13.70
C ASN A 443 30.54 6.72 15.10
N LYS A 444 31.55 5.84 15.12
CA LYS A 444 32.18 5.33 16.36
C LYS A 444 32.96 6.38 17.14
N ASP A 445 33.37 7.47 16.49
CA ASP A 445 34.17 8.51 17.16
C ASP A 445 33.29 9.54 17.89
N SER A 446 31.97 9.52 17.66
CA SER A 446 31.02 10.48 18.25
C SER A 446 31.07 10.48 19.78
N PHE A 447 31.05 9.29 20.39
CA PHE A 447 31.04 9.14 21.85
C PHE A 447 32.40 9.46 22.50
N ASN A 448 33.50 9.15 21.82
CA ASN A 448 34.85 9.49 22.30
C ASN A 448 35.08 11.00 22.34
N GLN A 449 34.51 11.74 21.38
CA GLN A 449 34.63 13.20 21.28
C GLN A 449 33.68 13.95 22.21
N LEU A 450 32.75 13.27 22.87
CA LEU A 450 31.86 13.90 23.84
C LEU A 450 32.68 14.42 25.03
N VAL A 451 32.50 15.69 25.38
CA VAL A 451 33.13 16.31 26.55
C VAL A 451 32.31 15.96 27.79
N LEU A 452 32.56 14.76 28.32
CA LEU A 452 31.95 14.24 29.55
C LEU A 452 33.02 13.47 30.33
N PRO A 453 33.08 13.54 31.67
CA PRO A 453 34.05 12.77 32.43
C PRO A 453 33.93 11.26 32.16
N GLN A 454 35.06 10.55 32.20
CA GLN A 454 35.11 9.15 31.78
C GLN A 454 34.21 8.24 32.62
N ASP A 455 34.10 8.49 33.92
CA ASP A 455 33.25 7.70 34.82
C ASP A 455 31.77 7.79 34.43
N TYR A 456 31.31 8.99 34.05
CA TYR A 456 29.93 9.20 33.59
C TYR A 456 29.69 8.48 32.26
N LYS A 457 30.67 8.51 31.34
CA LYS A 457 30.59 7.76 30.08
C LYS A 457 30.43 6.27 30.32
N GLN A 458 31.22 5.71 31.25
CA GLN A 458 31.14 4.29 31.60
C GLN A 458 29.79 3.91 32.22
N ILE A 459 29.27 4.73 33.14
CA ILE A 459 27.96 4.50 33.76
C ILE A 459 26.86 4.53 32.70
N VAL A 460 26.83 5.55 31.84
CA VAL A 460 25.81 5.67 30.78
C VAL A 460 25.84 4.45 29.87
N LEU A 461 27.01 4.04 29.39
CA LEU A 461 27.14 2.86 28.53
C LEU A 461 26.75 1.57 29.26
N ALA A 462 27.13 1.39 30.52
CA ALA A 462 26.79 0.20 31.30
C ALA A 462 25.27 0.06 31.49
N PHE A 463 24.59 1.15 31.85
CA PHE A 463 23.14 1.18 31.99
C PHE A 463 22.45 0.84 30.65
N VAL A 464 22.81 1.55 29.59
CA VAL A 464 22.20 1.35 28.26
C VAL A 464 22.48 -0.05 27.72
N HIS A 465 23.71 -0.57 27.91
CA HIS A 465 24.08 -1.91 27.50
C HIS A 465 23.30 -2.99 28.25
N ALA A 466 23.17 -2.87 29.58
CA ALA A 466 22.39 -3.80 30.39
C ALA A 466 20.93 -3.85 29.88
N GLN A 467 20.31 -2.69 29.68
CA GLN A 467 18.92 -2.59 29.22
C GLN A 467 18.70 -3.17 27.82
N LEU A 468 19.62 -2.94 26.89
CA LEU A 468 19.49 -3.44 25.52
C LEU A 468 19.86 -4.92 25.38
N SER A 469 20.63 -5.46 26.32
CA SER A 469 21.05 -6.87 26.34
C SER A 469 20.08 -7.78 27.08
N HIS A 470 19.39 -7.26 28.09
CA HIS A 470 18.41 -8.02 28.87
C HIS A 470 17.04 -7.94 28.21
N ARG A 471 16.67 -9.02 27.50
CA ARG A 471 15.29 -9.19 27.02
C ARG A 471 14.34 -9.84 28.03
N ASP A 472 14.76 -10.31 29.22
CA ASP A 472 13.79 -10.94 30.15
C ASP A 472 14.12 -11.09 31.65
N ASP A 473 15.26 -10.65 32.22
CA ASP A 473 15.71 -11.20 33.54
C ASP A 473 15.79 -10.25 34.76
N PHE A 474 15.13 -9.09 34.74
CA PHE A 474 14.94 -8.28 35.96
C PHE A 474 13.50 -7.79 36.01
N ASP A 475 12.63 -8.56 36.65
CA ASP A 475 11.23 -8.18 36.88
C ASP A 475 11.06 -7.73 38.33
N ASP A 476 10.54 -6.52 38.52
CA ASP A 476 10.01 -6.07 39.80
C ASP A 476 8.85 -7.01 40.23
N VAL A 477 8.40 -6.91 41.48
CA VAL A 477 7.32 -7.72 42.08
C VAL A 477 6.03 -7.69 41.24
N ILE A 478 5.86 -6.66 40.39
CA ILE A 478 4.80 -6.53 39.40
C ILE A 478 5.39 -6.59 37.99
N LYS A 479 4.93 -7.58 37.20
CA LYS A 479 5.35 -7.77 35.80
C LYS A 479 5.26 -6.46 35.00
N GLY A 480 6.41 -6.00 34.50
CA GLY A 480 6.51 -4.88 33.55
C GLY A 480 6.64 -3.48 34.15
N LYS A 481 6.77 -3.34 35.47
CA LYS A 481 7.15 -2.06 36.12
C LYS A 481 8.66 -1.97 36.33
N GLY A 482 9.21 -0.76 36.28
CA GLY A 482 10.61 -0.48 36.62
C GLY A 482 11.66 -1.02 35.64
N ARG A 483 11.24 -1.55 34.49
CA ARG A 483 12.14 -2.14 33.48
C ARG A 483 12.76 -1.12 32.52
N GLY A 484 12.52 0.18 32.66
CA GLY A 484 13.05 1.21 31.75
C GLY A 484 14.13 2.05 32.43
N ILE A 485 15.17 2.43 31.70
CA ILE A 485 16.21 3.32 32.20
C ILE A 485 15.93 4.73 31.72
N ILE A 486 15.68 5.62 32.68
CA ILE A 486 15.43 7.04 32.43
C ILE A 486 16.62 7.85 32.96
N MET A 487 17.23 8.61 32.08
CA MET A 487 18.34 9.51 32.40
C MET A 487 17.93 10.97 32.18
N LEU A 488 18.20 11.82 33.17
CA LEU A 488 17.98 13.26 33.08
C LEU A 488 19.31 13.97 32.78
N LEU A 489 19.35 14.71 31.69
CA LEU A 489 20.47 15.56 31.29
C LEU A 489 20.11 17.02 31.58
N SER A 490 20.81 17.64 32.51
CA SER A 490 20.48 18.98 33.01
C SER A 490 21.66 19.95 32.80
N GLY A 491 21.41 21.23 32.58
CA GLY A 491 22.47 22.25 32.49
C GLY A 491 22.17 23.34 31.46
N GLU A 492 23.12 24.24 31.22
CA GLU A 492 22.91 25.38 30.31
C GLU A 492 22.73 24.96 28.83
N PRO A 493 22.10 25.79 27.98
CA PRO A 493 22.00 25.52 26.56
C PRO A 493 23.38 25.40 25.89
N GLY A 494 23.57 24.37 25.07
CA GLY A 494 24.79 24.20 24.28
C GLY A 494 25.97 23.53 25.00
N THR A 495 25.73 22.87 26.13
CA THR A 495 26.73 22.05 26.86
C THR A 495 26.87 20.61 26.35
N GLY A 496 26.04 20.18 25.39
CA GLY A 496 26.15 18.85 24.76
C GLY A 496 25.10 17.82 25.18
N LYS A 497 24.06 18.20 25.93
CA LYS A 497 22.97 17.29 26.37
C LYS A 497 22.39 16.42 25.25
N THR A 498 21.87 17.05 24.19
CA THR A 498 21.33 16.35 23.00
C THR A 498 22.40 15.49 22.31
N LEU A 499 23.65 15.96 22.26
CA LEU A 499 24.75 15.24 21.63
C LEU A 499 25.09 13.95 22.38
N THR A 500 24.90 13.91 23.70
CA THR A 500 25.12 12.71 24.51
C THR A 500 24.20 11.57 24.08
N SER A 501 22.89 11.81 23.96
CA SER A 501 21.94 10.78 23.54
C SER A 501 22.15 10.35 22.09
N GLU A 502 22.47 11.29 21.20
CA GLU A 502 22.87 10.99 19.81
C GLU A 502 24.10 10.07 19.75
N SER A 503 25.14 10.39 20.52
CA SER A 503 26.38 9.61 20.54
C SER A 503 26.18 8.22 21.15
N VAL A 504 25.34 8.11 22.18
CA VAL A 504 24.97 6.81 22.78
C VAL A 504 24.22 5.94 21.79
N ALA A 505 23.26 6.50 21.03
CA ALA A 505 22.53 5.76 20.02
C ALA A 505 23.46 5.25 18.89
N GLU A 506 24.40 6.08 18.44
CA GLU A 506 25.41 5.71 17.45
C GLU A 506 26.36 4.61 17.94
N GLU A 507 26.89 4.72 19.16
CA GLU A 507 27.79 3.72 19.76
C GLU A 507 27.07 2.36 19.94
N MET A 508 25.84 2.40 20.42
CA MET A 508 25.02 1.19 20.66
C MET A 508 24.38 0.62 19.40
N LYS A 509 24.57 1.28 18.26
CA LYS A 509 23.97 0.92 16.98
C LYS A 509 22.45 0.78 17.06
N ARG A 510 21.79 1.71 17.75
CA ARG A 510 20.32 1.73 17.92
C ARG A 510 19.69 2.95 17.25
N PRO A 511 18.41 2.86 16.86
CA PRO A 511 17.68 4.03 16.39
C PRO A 511 17.59 5.09 17.50
N LEU A 512 17.69 6.37 17.13
CA LEU A 512 17.35 7.48 17.99
C LEU A 512 15.97 8.01 17.59
N TYR A 513 14.99 7.91 18.49
CA TYR A 513 13.72 8.62 18.36
C TYR A 513 13.82 9.92 19.16
N SER A 514 14.01 11.05 18.48
CA SER A 514 14.06 12.37 19.11
C SER A 514 12.73 13.09 18.97
N MET A 515 12.24 13.69 20.04
CA MET A 515 11.06 14.56 20.06
C MET A 515 11.27 15.76 20.97
N SER A 516 10.69 16.90 20.61
CA SER A 516 10.66 18.08 21.49
C SER A 516 9.39 18.03 22.35
N ALA A 517 9.45 18.64 23.54
CA ALA A 517 8.29 18.81 24.40
C ALA A 517 7.06 19.42 23.70
N GLY A 518 7.26 20.35 22.76
CA GLY A 518 6.16 20.96 22.01
C GLY A 518 5.43 20.01 21.05
N GLU A 519 6.03 18.88 20.69
CA GLU A 519 5.43 17.88 19.80
C GLU A 519 4.45 16.94 20.52
N LEU A 520 4.41 16.97 21.85
CA LEU A 520 3.47 16.18 22.63
C LEU A 520 2.03 16.69 22.53
N GLY A 521 1.83 17.94 22.11
CA GLY A 521 0.54 18.59 22.08
C GLY A 521 0.33 19.50 23.29
N ASN A 522 -0.77 20.26 23.24
CA ASN A 522 -1.04 21.31 24.21
C ASN A 522 -1.93 20.84 25.37
N ASP A 523 -2.66 19.74 25.19
CA ASP A 523 -3.60 19.21 26.18
C ASP A 523 -3.20 17.80 26.63
N ALA A 524 -3.69 17.39 27.81
CA ALA A 524 -3.31 16.11 28.42
C ALA A 524 -3.67 14.88 27.58
N ASP A 525 -4.77 14.93 26.83
CA ASP A 525 -5.25 13.80 26.04
C ASP A 525 -4.44 13.63 24.74
N ASP A 526 -4.01 14.74 24.15
CA ASP A 526 -3.08 14.75 23.00
C ASP A 526 -1.69 14.26 23.40
N MET A 527 -1.20 14.74 24.55
CA MET A 527 0.03 14.28 25.16
C MET A 527 0.00 12.78 25.43
N GLU A 528 -1.08 12.29 26.05
CA GLU A 528 -1.20 10.87 26.35
C GLU A 528 -1.14 10.03 25.07
N ARG A 529 -1.91 10.38 24.03
CA ARG A 529 -1.91 9.67 22.75
C ARG A 529 -0.55 9.70 22.06
N SER A 530 0.10 10.86 22.04
CA SER A 530 1.39 11.06 21.37
C SER A 530 2.51 10.35 22.10
N LEU A 531 2.61 10.53 23.42
CA LEU A 531 3.64 9.88 24.22
C LEU A 531 3.46 8.36 24.24
N GLN A 532 2.24 7.86 24.44
CA GLN A 532 1.97 6.41 24.41
C GLN A 532 2.41 5.78 23.08
N ARG A 533 2.10 6.44 21.95
CA ARG A 533 2.57 6.00 20.62
C ARG A 533 4.09 5.96 20.54
N VAL A 534 4.78 7.02 20.97
CA VAL A 534 6.24 7.08 20.88
C VAL A 534 6.91 6.07 21.81
N LEU A 535 6.40 5.88 23.03
CA LEU A 535 6.89 4.87 23.96
C LEU A 535 6.73 3.45 23.39
N GLU A 536 5.58 3.15 22.79
CA GLU A 536 5.30 1.88 22.13
C GLU A 536 6.26 1.62 20.96
N LEU A 537 6.40 2.59 20.06
CA LEU A 537 7.30 2.48 18.90
C LEU A 537 8.77 2.36 19.33
N SER A 538 9.20 3.16 20.30
CA SER A 538 10.58 3.12 20.80
C SER A 538 10.91 1.77 21.43
N THR A 539 9.96 1.20 22.19
CA THR A 539 10.11 -0.14 22.77
C THR A 539 10.17 -1.21 21.67
N LYS A 540 9.23 -1.16 20.70
CA LYS A 540 9.14 -2.12 19.59
C LYS A 540 10.41 -2.13 18.73
N TRP A 541 10.99 -0.96 18.48
CA TRP A 541 12.20 -0.81 17.66
C TRP A 541 13.50 -0.97 18.45
N GLY A 542 13.43 -1.05 19.79
CA GLY A 542 14.61 -0.98 20.66
C GLY A 542 15.38 0.33 20.46
N ALA A 543 14.66 1.43 20.25
CA ALA A 543 15.20 2.76 20.03
C ALA A 543 15.54 3.44 21.35
N VAL A 544 16.60 4.26 21.32
CA VAL A 544 16.86 5.26 22.36
C VAL A 544 15.87 6.40 22.14
N LEU A 545 15.07 6.71 23.15
CA LEU A 545 14.11 7.80 23.12
C LEU A 545 14.74 9.05 23.74
N LEU A 546 14.73 10.15 23.02
CA LEU A 546 15.13 11.47 23.51
C LEU A 546 13.91 12.38 23.52
N ILE A 547 13.56 12.89 24.70
CA ILE A 547 12.61 13.99 24.84
C ILE A 547 13.42 15.24 25.21
N ASP A 548 13.51 16.17 24.27
CA ASP A 548 14.29 17.40 24.39
C ASP A 548 13.40 18.54 24.95
N GLU A 549 13.97 19.38 25.80
CA GLU A 549 13.34 20.59 26.38
C GLU A 549 12.11 20.28 27.24
N CYS A 550 12.18 19.26 28.11
CA CYS A 550 11.10 18.81 28.97
C CYS A 550 10.74 19.75 30.13
N ASP A 551 11.22 21.00 30.13
CA ASP A 551 11.11 21.95 31.25
C ASP A 551 9.67 22.07 31.77
N VAL A 552 8.68 22.13 30.86
CA VAL A 552 7.25 22.26 31.20
C VAL A 552 6.69 21.05 31.95
N PHE A 553 7.21 19.85 31.69
CA PHE A 553 6.69 18.59 32.26
C PHE A 553 7.44 18.16 33.52
N LEU A 554 8.62 18.71 33.75
CA LEU A 554 9.47 18.42 34.91
C LEU A 554 9.28 19.44 36.04
N GLU A 555 8.63 20.58 35.76
CA GLU A 555 8.39 21.65 36.74
C GLU A 555 7.48 21.21 37.89
N ARG A 556 7.71 21.74 39.10
CA ARG A 556 6.86 21.53 40.27
C ARG A 556 5.41 21.88 39.98
N ARG A 557 4.53 21.02 40.50
CA ARG A 557 3.09 21.28 40.51
C ARG A 557 2.77 22.53 41.33
N SER A 558 1.91 23.38 40.78
CA SER A 558 1.47 24.64 41.39
C SER A 558 -0.02 24.60 41.68
N LEU A 559 -0.47 25.15 42.81
CA LEU A 559 -1.90 25.21 43.14
C LEU A 559 -2.73 26.04 42.14
N HIS A 560 -2.07 26.92 41.39
CA HIS A 560 -2.72 27.86 40.47
C HIS A 560 -2.71 27.38 39.00
N ASP A 561 -2.04 26.26 38.69
CA ASP A 561 -1.93 25.74 37.32
C ASP A 561 -2.42 24.28 37.23
N LEU A 562 -3.74 24.13 37.26
CA LEU A 562 -4.40 22.82 37.13
C LEU A 562 -4.09 22.14 35.80
N HIS A 563 -3.92 22.92 34.73
CA HIS A 563 -3.67 22.40 33.40
C HIS A 563 -2.29 21.72 33.33
N ARG A 564 -1.23 22.43 33.74
CA ARG A 564 0.12 21.87 33.82
C ARG A 564 0.21 20.70 34.78
N ASN A 565 -0.47 20.77 35.93
CA ASN A 565 -0.49 19.64 36.88
C ASN A 565 -1.09 18.37 36.26
N LYS A 566 -2.10 18.50 35.38
CA LYS A 566 -2.66 17.36 34.63
C LYS A 566 -1.60 16.78 33.69
N LEU A 567 -0.87 17.63 32.95
CA LEU A 567 0.21 17.21 32.06
C LEU A 567 1.31 16.45 32.82
N VAL A 568 1.84 17.02 33.91
CA VAL A 568 2.87 16.41 34.77
C VAL A 568 2.40 15.05 35.29
N SER A 569 1.13 14.95 35.72
CA SER A 569 0.57 13.69 36.24
C SER A 569 0.45 12.60 35.18
N VAL A 570 0.03 12.96 33.95
CA VAL A 570 -0.02 12.03 32.81
C VAL A 570 1.39 11.56 32.43
N PHE A 571 2.34 12.49 32.36
CA PHE A 571 3.73 12.20 32.03
C PHE A 571 4.35 11.20 33.03
N LEU A 572 4.25 11.46 34.34
CA LEU A 572 4.74 10.55 35.39
C LEU A 572 4.14 9.14 35.30
N ARG A 573 2.84 9.04 35.03
CA ARG A 573 2.15 7.75 34.88
C ARG A 573 2.68 6.97 33.68
N LEU A 574 2.91 7.63 32.55
CA LEU A 574 3.39 6.96 31.34
C LEU A 574 4.85 6.53 31.44
N LEU A 575 5.68 7.27 32.17
CA LEU A 575 7.07 6.88 32.45
C LEU A 575 7.18 5.60 33.28
N GLU A 576 6.21 5.32 34.17
CA GLU A 576 6.25 4.17 35.08
C GLU A 576 6.21 2.81 34.36
N TYR A 577 5.58 2.77 33.18
CA TYR A 577 5.41 1.54 32.38
C TYR A 577 6.34 1.48 31.16
N TYR A 578 7.24 2.45 30.99
CA TYR A 578 8.15 2.46 29.86
C TYR A 578 9.25 1.39 30.03
N GLN A 579 9.51 0.63 28.97
CA GLN A 579 10.45 -0.50 28.96
C GLN A 579 11.53 -0.27 27.90
N GLY A 580 12.34 0.77 28.08
CA GLY A 580 13.40 1.13 27.14
C GLY A 580 14.40 2.12 27.72
N VAL A 581 15.20 2.74 26.86
CA VAL A 581 16.19 3.76 27.25
C VAL A 581 15.67 5.13 26.87
N MET A 582 15.50 5.99 27.87
CA MET A 582 15.00 7.36 27.69
C MET A 582 16.00 8.38 28.22
N PHE A 583 16.27 9.40 27.40
CA PHE A 583 16.95 10.62 27.80
C PHE A 583 15.95 11.77 27.84
N LEU A 584 15.90 12.46 28.98
CA LEU A 584 15.18 13.70 29.16
C LEU A 584 16.20 14.84 29.22
N THR A 585 15.95 15.95 28.55
CA THR A 585 16.80 17.14 28.71
C THR A 585 16.02 18.27 29.37
N THR A 586 16.71 19.03 30.22
CA THR A 586 16.17 20.23 30.85
C THR A 586 17.23 21.32 30.96
N ASN A 587 16.79 22.58 30.91
CA ASN A 587 17.60 23.73 31.24
C ASN A 587 17.33 24.28 32.65
N ARG A 588 16.33 23.76 33.37
CA ARG A 588 15.87 24.27 34.67
C ARG A 588 15.98 23.20 35.76
N VAL A 589 17.13 23.18 36.45
CA VAL A 589 17.41 22.15 37.47
C VAL A 589 16.71 22.43 38.80
N ASP A 590 16.44 23.71 39.10
CA ASP A 590 16.01 24.14 40.45
C ASP A 590 14.51 23.96 40.73
N ASP A 591 13.67 23.91 39.69
CA ASP A 591 12.20 23.92 39.80
C ASP A 591 11.56 22.52 39.64
N PHE A 592 12.28 21.47 40.02
CA PHE A 592 11.92 20.08 39.72
C PHE A 592 10.84 19.49 40.66
N ASP A 593 9.85 18.76 40.11
CA ASP A 593 8.87 17.99 40.88
C ASP A 593 9.54 16.76 41.54
N PRO A 594 9.54 16.64 42.89
CA PRO A 594 10.17 15.52 43.59
C PRO A 594 9.68 14.13 43.17
N ALA A 595 8.47 14.01 42.60
CA ALA A 595 7.91 12.72 42.17
C ALA A 595 8.75 12.03 41.07
N PHE A 596 9.54 12.78 40.30
CA PHE A 596 10.42 12.22 39.28
C PHE A 596 11.70 11.60 39.85
N GLU A 597 12.14 11.95 41.06
CA GLU A 597 13.32 11.35 41.70
C GLU A 597 13.18 9.83 41.84
N SER A 598 11.94 9.35 42.02
CA SER A 598 11.62 7.92 42.08
C SER A 598 11.64 7.19 40.74
N ARG A 599 11.70 7.91 39.60
CA ARG A 599 11.62 7.35 38.24
C ARG A 599 12.90 7.55 37.42
N ILE A 600 13.73 8.53 37.80
CA ILE A 600 15.00 8.81 37.14
C ILE A 600 16.10 8.00 37.80
N HIS A 601 16.83 7.25 36.99
CA HIS A 601 17.89 6.35 37.45
C HIS A 601 19.23 7.07 37.56
N LEU A 602 19.45 8.04 36.67
CA LEU A 602 20.69 8.81 36.60
C LEU A 602 20.40 10.25 36.21
N THR A 603 20.90 11.18 37.01
CA THR A 603 20.89 12.61 36.69
C THR A 603 22.31 13.07 36.39
N ILE A 604 22.54 13.58 35.17
CA ILE A 604 23.81 14.13 34.73
C ILE A 604 23.69 15.64 34.64
N ASN A 605 24.37 16.32 35.55
CA ASN A 605 24.46 17.78 35.56
C ASN A 605 25.66 18.22 34.72
N TYR A 606 25.39 18.99 33.66
CA TYR A 606 26.41 19.56 32.79
C TYR A 606 26.80 20.94 33.32
N PRO A 607 28.01 21.10 33.89
CA PRO A 607 28.49 22.40 34.32
C PRO A 607 28.77 23.29 33.09
N LYS A 608 29.03 24.57 33.36
CA LYS A 608 29.60 25.46 32.36
C LYS A 608 30.90 24.86 31.81
N LEU A 609 31.11 25.00 30.50
CA LEU A 609 32.30 24.49 29.84
C LEU A 609 33.53 25.21 30.38
N ASP A 610 34.53 24.46 30.86
CA ASP A 610 35.81 25.02 31.27
C ASP A 610 36.71 25.34 30.06
N HIS A 611 37.86 25.97 30.32
CA HIS A 611 38.80 26.36 29.26
C HIS A 611 39.27 25.16 28.43
N GLN A 612 39.56 24.02 29.07
CA GLN A 612 40.01 22.80 28.40
C GLN A 612 38.91 22.20 27.50
N SER A 613 37.67 22.17 27.97
CA SER A 613 36.50 21.75 27.19
C SER A 613 36.28 22.64 25.98
N ARG A 614 36.35 23.97 26.14
CA ARG A 614 36.21 24.91 25.03
C ARG A 614 37.33 24.76 24.02
N LEU A 615 38.58 24.59 24.47
CA LEU A 615 39.73 24.33 23.61
C LEU A 615 39.53 23.05 22.77
N HIS A 616 39.08 21.97 23.40
CA HIS A 616 38.77 20.73 22.71
C HIS A 616 37.68 20.91 21.64
N ILE A 617 36.62 21.67 21.97
CA ILE A 617 35.51 21.97 21.05
C ILE A 617 35.99 22.83 19.87
N TRP A 618 36.78 23.87 20.12
CA TRP A 618 37.40 24.71 19.10
C TRP A 618 38.26 23.89 18.14
N LYS A 619 39.18 23.09 18.70
CA LYS A 619 40.03 22.17 17.93
C LYS A 619 39.17 21.25 17.07
N THR A 620 38.18 20.59 17.65
CA THR A 620 37.29 19.67 16.93
C THR A 620 36.59 20.37 15.77
N PHE A 621 35.96 21.54 16.00
CA PHE A 621 35.23 22.21 14.93
C PHE A 621 36.12 22.80 13.85
N VAL A 622 37.30 23.32 14.17
CA VAL A 622 38.26 23.87 13.18
C VAL A 622 38.81 22.75 12.30
N THR A 623 39.18 21.60 12.88
CA THR A 623 39.77 20.47 12.14
C THR A 623 38.73 19.71 11.30
N ARG A 624 37.51 19.48 11.82
CA ARG A 624 36.50 18.56 11.23
C ARG A 624 35.77 19.08 9.97
N GLY A 625 36.32 20.08 9.29
CA GLY A 625 35.76 20.62 8.05
C GLY A 625 36.69 21.54 7.27
N ALA A 626 37.94 21.69 7.71
CA ALA A 626 39.02 22.19 6.88
C ALA A 626 39.78 20.94 6.45
N GLY A 627 39.49 20.38 5.27
CA GLY A 627 40.40 19.37 4.71
C GLY A 627 41.78 20.01 4.59
N ASP A 628 42.71 19.67 5.48
CA ASP A 628 44.10 20.16 5.62
C ASP A 628 44.39 21.67 5.38
N ARG A 629 43.38 22.54 5.37
CA ARG A 629 43.50 23.96 4.99
C ARG A 629 42.99 24.92 6.08
N SER A 630 43.40 24.70 7.33
CA SER A 630 43.29 25.72 8.39
C SER A 630 44.68 26.29 8.70
N SER A 631 44.81 27.61 8.73
CA SER A 631 46.06 28.30 9.10
C SER A 631 46.10 28.72 10.58
N ILE A 632 45.12 28.29 11.38
CA ILE A 632 45.02 28.62 12.82
C ILE A 632 45.98 27.72 13.61
N ALA A 633 46.88 28.34 14.39
CA ALA A 633 47.84 27.62 15.23
C ALA A 633 47.19 27.08 16.51
N ALA A 634 47.86 26.15 17.20
CA ALA A 634 47.35 25.59 18.46
C ALA A 634 47.27 26.64 19.57
N GLU A 635 48.20 27.59 19.56
CA GLU A 635 48.28 28.73 20.46
C GLU A 635 47.09 29.66 20.28
N ASP A 636 46.69 29.92 19.03
CA ASP A 636 45.51 30.75 18.71
C ASP A 636 44.22 30.10 19.21
N LEU A 637 44.10 28.78 19.10
CA LEU A 637 42.95 28.04 19.64
C LEU A 637 42.88 28.13 21.18
N ALA A 638 44.03 28.14 21.85
CA ALA A 638 44.11 28.32 23.31
C ALA A 638 43.66 29.73 23.74
N GLU A 639 43.94 30.74 22.92
CA GLU A 639 43.45 32.11 23.13
C GLU A 639 41.93 32.20 22.91
N LEU A 640 41.44 31.66 21.79
CA LEU A 640 40.00 31.61 21.49
C LEU A 640 39.18 30.84 22.54
N ALA A 641 39.79 29.87 23.23
CA ALA A 641 39.16 29.13 24.32
C ALA A 641 38.97 29.97 25.60
N LYS A 642 39.61 31.14 25.74
CA LYS A 642 39.36 32.07 26.85
C LYS A 642 37.99 32.74 26.76
N GLU A 643 37.46 32.91 25.55
CA GLU A 643 36.12 33.44 25.33
C GLU A 643 35.05 32.57 26.00
N ASP A 644 34.14 33.20 26.74
CA ASP A 644 33.05 32.51 27.45
C ASP A 644 31.91 32.17 26.48
N LEU A 645 32.15 31.16 25.65
CA LEU A 645 31.24 30.69 24.62
C LEU A 645 30.82 29.24 24.86
N ASN A 646 29.54 28.95 24.67
CA ASN A 646 29.04 27.57 24.68
C ASN A 646 29.34 26.84 23.36
N GLY A 647 29.20 25.51 23.34
CA GLY A 647 29.54 24.69 22.18
C GLY A 647 28.73 25.03 20.92
N ARG A 648 27.45 25.40 21.07
CA ARG A 648 26.59 25.85 19.94
C ARG A 648 27.10 27.17 19.36
N GLN A 649 27.50 28.10 20.22
CA GLN A 649 28.05 29.39 19.84
C GLN A 649 29.40 29.23 19.12
N ILE A 650 30.31 28.39 19.64
CA ILE A 650 31.59 28.10 18.98
C ILE A 650 31.35 27.51 17.58
N LYS A 651 30.47 26.52 17.45
CA LYS A 651 30.09 25.94 16.16
C LYS A 651 29.61 26.98 15.16
N ASN A 652 28.72 27.89 15.60
CA ASN A 652 28.19 28.95 14.76
C ASN A 652 29.29 29.93 14.32
N VAL A 653 30.21 30.29 15.22
CA VAL A 653 31.33 31.17 14.90
C VAL A 653 32.23 30.53 13.84
N VAL A 654 32.65 29.27 14.03
CA VAL A 654 33.49 28.54 13.06
C VAL A 654 32.78 28.41 11.71
N LYS A 655 31.47 28.11 11.70
CA LYS A 655 30.70 27.99 10.47
C LYS A 655 30.65 29.30 9.69
N THR A 656 30.38 30.42 10.35
CA THR A 656 30.36 31.74 9.70
C THR A 656 31.77 32.15 9.24
N ALA A 657 32.80 31.88 10.04
CA ALA A 657 34.19 32.18 9.67
C ALA A 657 34.62 31.42 8.41
N ARG A 658 34.17 30.17 8.24
CA ARG A 658 34.39 29.40 7.01
C ARG A 658 33.68 29.98 5.79
N LEU A 659 32.46 30.49 5.95
CA LEU A 659 31.74 31.15 4.86
C LEU A 659 32.50 32.41 4.38
N LEU A 660 33.08 33.17 5.32
CA LEU A 660 33.94 34.31 5.00
C LEU A 660 35.22 33.86 4.27
N ALA A 661 35.94 32.88 4.83
CA ALA A 661 37.17 32.35 4.20
C ALA A 661 36.90 31.80 2.78
N SER A 662 35.78 31.09 2.60
CA SER A 662 35.35 30.57 1.31
C SER A 662 35.04 31.68 0.30
N ARG A 663 34.44 32.79 0.73
CA ARG A 663 34.20 33.97 -0.12
C ARG A 663 35.51 34.64 -0.51
N ASP A 664 36.45 34.69 0.41
CA ASP A 664 37.74 35.37 0.25
C ASP A 664 38.78 34.47 -0.48
N GLY A 665 38.41 33.24 -0.82
CA GLY A 665 39.28 32.27 -1.52
C GLY A 665 40.47 31.79 -0.68
N ALA A 666 40.42 31.98 0.64
CA ALA A 666 41.51 31.75 1.56
C ALA A 666 41.25 30.52 2.47
N PRO A 667 42.30 29.89 3.02
CA PRO A 667 42.14 28.93 4.11
C PRO A 667 41.50 29.60 5.34
N LEU A 668 40.90 28.79 6.21
CA LEU A 668 40.33 29.32 7.46
C LEU A 668 41.46 29.83 8.35
N GLY A 669 41.63 31.15 8.40
CA GLY A 669 42.55 31.87 9.28
C GLY A 669 41.88 32.51 10.50
N LEU A 670 42.71 32.90 11.48
CA LEU A 670 42.28 33.55 12.73
C LEU A 670 41.48 34.84 12.47
N GLU A 671 41.89 35.62 11.47
CA GLU A 671 41.25 36.87 11.05
C GLU A 671 39.74 36.72 10.75
N HIS A 672 39.33 35.59 10.15
CA HIS A 672 37.94 35.31 9.86
C HIS A 672 37.14 35.04 11.14
N VAL A 673 37.73 34.29 12.08
CA VAL A 673 37.10 33.98 13.38
C VAL A 673 36.95 35.25 14.21
N GLU A 674 38.01 36.07 14.30
CA GLU A 674 37.98 37.35 15.01
C GLU A 674 36.95 38.31 14.40
N THR A 675 36.83 38.34 13.08
CA THR A 675 35.82 39.17 12.39
C THR A 675 34.41 38.76 12.81
N VAL A 676 34.11 37.47 12.87
CA VAL A 676 32.81 36.97 13.32
C VAL A 676 32.55 37.28 14.79
N LEU A 677 33.55 37.07 15.66
CA LEU A 677 33.44 37.41 17.08
C LEU A 677 33.17 38.92 17.25
N ARG A 678 33.91 39.78 16.55
CA ARG A 678 33.74 41.24 16.57
C ARG A 678 32.32 41.67 16.21
N VAL A 679 31.77 41.11 15.12
CA VAL A 679 30.38 41.38 14.70
C VAL A 679 29.38 40.90 15.75
N LYS A 680 29.61 39.72 16.33
CA LYS A 680 28.72 39.13 17.34
C LYS A 680 28.69 39.94 18.65
N HIS A 681 29.80 40.55 19.05
CA HIS A 681 29.88 41.41 20.23
C HIS A 681 29.28 42.81 20.02
N GLY A 682 28.78 43.13 18.81
CA GLY A 682 28.05 44.38 18.54
C GLY A 682 28.90 45.64 18.58
N GLY A 683 30.23 45.53 18.48
CA GLY A 683 31.14 46.67 18.59
C GLY A 683 31.60 47.24 17.25
N PRO A 684 31.65 48.59 17.06
CA PRO A 684 32.49 49.19 16.03
C PRO A 684 33.96 48.88 16.35
N ALA A 685 34.80 48.80 15.30
CA ALA A 685 36.19 48.37 15.38
C ALA A 685 36.97 49.02 16.54
N ARG A 686 37.11 48.30 17.66
CA ARG A 686 38.31 48.45 18.47
C ARG A 686 39.42 47.75 17.69
N ILE A 687 40.24 48.55 17.04
CA ILE A 687 41.62 48.16 16.72
C ILE A 687 42.27 47.94 18.09
N SER A 688 42.15 46.72 18.64
CA SER A 688 42.94 46.31 19.77
C SER A 688 44.39 46.17 19.30
N SER A 689 45.29 46.60 20.17
CA SER A 689 46.71 46.96 19.99
C SER A 689 47.67 45.83 19.56
N TRP A 690 47.21 44.83 18.80
CA TRP A 690 48.01 43.65 18.43
C TRP A 690 48.86 43.84 17.16
N MET A 691 48.63 44.91 16.38
CA MET A 691 49.49 45.29 15.24
C MET A 691 50.76 46.06 15.66
N LYS A 692 51.43 45.65 16.74
CA LYS A 692 52.78 46.14 17.07
C LYS A 692 53.64 45.00 17.60
N THR A 693 54.11 44.14 16.71
CA THR A 693 55.45 43.51 16.78
C THR A 693 55.70 42.70 15.50
N THR A 694 55.90 43.42 14.39
CA THR A 694 56.76 42.99 13.29
C THR A 694 57.35 44.27 12.71
N GLY A 695 58.50 44.65 13.26
CA GLY A 695 59.40 45.67 12.75
C GLY A 695 60.79 45.08 12.75
#